data_AF-A0A4R1EZR8-F1
#
_entry.id   AF-A0A4R1EZR8-F1
#
_cell.length_a   1.000
_cell.length_b   1.000
_cell.length_c   1.000
_cell.angle_alpha   90.00
_cell.angle_beta   90.00
_cell.angle_gamma   90.00
#
_symmetry.space_group_name_H-M   'P 1'
#
loop_
_entity.id
_entity.type
_entity.pdbx_description
1 polymer ?
#
loop_
_entity_poly.entity_id
_entity_poly.type
_entity_poly.pdbx_seq_one_letter_code
_entity_poly.pdbx_strand_id
1 'polypeptide(L)'
;MSVQTFRKTPIALAITTAVTMLIATNLQAGQIVTDAPEGEALKTAVNTPNQQFGFGGWDLSNISVNIVSVEDFATVTGSYNPADGSYTSMVLGDSFESVITTGGEVRGLLHGKDWPTGEPSGIKIINGDLETKQGRPENCIMTTSYLDNGGPTLCSSPFQSHKRFKINLQPTTVAGVEAGLGSPVEISFNLKEGDTSTQRYQVLQKINNYTGKRLNGYSIEVFDAEGLPNPELTVSIGLGENPSNGDEPATDIWDIESRANFSHGLWGPIDQHFDSNGFFDSTRVYYTPAVGSNSISYAGPMLGGNYQELFGNWLPSIWEPTGVFHDDDFNPLTDATLKAFWGDPLKTGTNAWHKGNEDNWEIATEEDLLTWSGDWYAQGPVEDVLNLGVNYIVNVGDNTAIGNKFTIRITPSVDSDQVEPAYVADVAPEPGYDESEGIVVVDITPIPEDEPDSEEVTDDETVVEDDTAAEDDAVVEDDTIVEDDVVAEDDTVVEDDVVAEDDTVVEDDVVAEDDTVVEDDTVVEEPAVAARPEEELVLEGSALITVGVADNDLNTDPLARETVEIAVTSDHGETEMLTLTETDINTSRFIGYLNAHASNEATVDNDGKLNLNKHTNLKATYVDNKYGEQTTPETVETELAIEVAELPAETETSSSGGGSFNTFLIMLLGTLGIRGLFARRKLRANNTK
;
A
#
# COMPACT_ATOMS: atom_id res chain seq x y z
N MET A 1 33.36 -13.26 67.71
CA MET A 1 32.47 -13.10 68.88
C MET A 1 32.63 -11.67 69.37
N SER A 2 31.57 -11.07 69.92
CA SER A 2 31.41 -9.62 70.14
C SER A 2 31.23 -8.80 68.84
N VAL A 3 30.34 -7.83 68.90
CA VAL A 3 29.88 -6.97 67.79
C VAL A 3 30.30 -5.52 68.09
N GLN A 4 30.61 -4.73 67.05
CA GLN A 4 30.55 -3.28 67.16
C GLN A 4 29.57 -2.71 66.12
N THR A 5 28.51 -2.09 66.62
CA THR A 5 27.50 -1.39 65.83
C THR A 5 27.92 0.06 65.60
N PHE A 6 28.01 0.46 64.33
CA PHE A 6 28.02 1.88 63.98
C PHE A 6 26.59 2.38 63.75
N ARG A 7 26.27 3.56 64.28
CA ARG A 7 24.95 4.18 64.19
C ARG A 7 24.83 5.02 62.93
N LYS A 8 23.65 5.01 62.30
CA LYS A 8 23.24 6.04 61.34
C LYS A 8 23.11 7.39 62.06
N THR A 9 23.57 8.45 61.41
CA THR A 9 23.19 9.85 61.72
C THR A 9 22.98 10.55 60.38
N PRO A 10 21.83 11.18 60.11
CA PRO A 10 21.60 11.88 58.85
C PRO A 10 22.33 13.23 58.81
N ILE A 11 22.68 13.67 57.61
CA ILE A 11 23.06 15.07 57.31
C ILE A 11 22.04 15.59 56.30
N ALA A 12 21.60 16.84 56.50
CA ALA A 12 20.43 17.38 55.84
C ALA A 12 20.69 17.82 54.39
N LEU A 13 19.60 17.76 53.60
CA LEU A 13 19.47 18.33 52.27
C LEU A 13 19.80 19.84 52.28
N ALA A 14 20.57 20.28 51.28
CA ALA A 14 20.86 21.69 51.03
C ALA A 14 20.51 22.05 49.58
N ILE A 15 19.21 22.29 49.33
CA ILE A 15 18.75 22.81 48.03
C ILE A 15 19.43 24.16 47.79
N THR A 16 20.17 24.27 46.70
CA THR A 16 20.71 25.55 46.22
C THR A 16 20.29 25.72 44.76
N THR A 17 19.20 26.45 44.55
CA THR A 17 18.66 26.71 43.21
C THR A 17 19.62 27.58 42.42
N ALA A 18 20.14 27.06 41.32
CA ALA A 18 21.01 27.78 40.39
C ALA A 18 20.53 27.54 38.95
N VAL A 19 19.30 27.97 38.66
CA VAL A 19 18.78 28.00 37.29
C VAL A 19 19.72 28.86 36.46
N THR A 20 20.49 28.20 35.61
CA THR A 20 21.37 28.82 34.63
C THR A 20 20.90 28.28 33.29
N MET A 21 20.22 29.12 32.52
CA MET A 21 19.86 28.79 31.14
C MET A 21 21.16 28.66 30.33
N LEU A 22 21.70 27.44 30.23
CA LEU A 22 22.29 27.03 28.98
C LEU A 22 21.12 26.57 28.12
N ILE A 23 20.69 27.45 27.21
CA ILE A 23 20.17 26.96 25.93
C ILE A 23 21.37 26.27 25.30
N ALA A 24 21.38 24.94 25.37
CA ALA A 24 22.30 24.15 24.58
C ALA A 24 21.84 24.29 23.13
N THR A 25 22.39 25.27 22.42
CA THR A 25 22.45 25.16 20.96
C THR A 25 23.21 23.88 20.68
N ASN A 26 22.52 22.86 20.16
CA ASN A 26 23.17 21.63 19.74
C ASN A 26 24.22 22.00 18.70
N LEU A 27 25.49 21.94 19.09
CA LEU A 27 26.59 21.93 18.14
C LEU A 27 26.58 20.53 17.52
N GLN A 28 25.62 20.36 16.62
CA GLN A 28 25.59 19.31 15.61
C GLN A 28 26.95 19.26 14.95
N ALA A 29 27.38 18.03 14.73
CA ALA A 29 28.76 17.68 14.51
C ALA A 29 28.75 16.24 13.96
N GLY A 30 29.24 16.05 12.74
CA GLY A 30 29.00 14.88 11.89
C GLY A 30 27.80 15.04 10.92
N GLN A 31 27.28 16.26 10.76
CA GLN A 31 26.01 16.51 10.09
C GLN A 31 26.13 16.61 8.56
N ILE A 32 25.16 16.04 7.86
CA ILE A 32 24.90 16.25 6.42
C ILE A 32 24.15 17.58 6.23
N VAL A 33 24.53 18.34 5.20
CA VAL A 33 23.88 19.62 4.87
C VAL A 33 22.39 19.43 4.57
N THR A 34 21.57 20.38 5.03
CA THR A 34 20.15 20.52 4.65
C THR A 34 19.73 21.98 4.80
N ASP A 35 18.67 22.40 4.11
CA ASP A 35 17.96 23.66 4.37
C ASP A 35 16.65 23.47 5.18
N ALA A 36 16.25 22.22 5.44
CA ALA A 36 15.15 21.88 6.32
C ALA A 36 15.40 22.38 7.77
N PRO A 37 14.35 22.75 8.51
CA PRO A 37 14.46 23.04 9.94
C PRO A 37 14.85 21.79 10.76
N GLU A 38 15.15 21.98 12.05
CA GLU A 38 15.52 20.91 12.99
C GLU A 38 14.57 20.89 14.21
N GLY A 39 14.34 19.72 14.80
CA GLY A 39 13.54 19.58 16.03
C GLY A 39 12.06 19.89 15.83
N GLU A 40 11.42 20.49 16.84
CA GLU A 40 10.00 20.87 16.82
C GLU A 40 9.59 21.72 15.60
N ALA A 41 10.52 22.44 14.98
CA ALA A 41 10.26 23.24 13.78
C ALA A 41 10.06 22.42 12.49
N LEU A 42 10.37 21.11 12.49
CA LEU A 42 10.01 20.18 11.40
C LEU A 42 8.51 19.96 11.29
N LYS A 43 7.80 19.91 12.44
CA LYS A 43 6.35 19.60 12.51
C LYS A 43 5.47 20.69 11.90
N THR A 44 6.00 21.91 11.81
CA THR A 44 5.36 23.07 11.17
C THR A 44 6.16 23.55 9.96
N ALA A 45 6.95 22.67 9.33
CA ALA A 45 7.62 22.97 8.09
C ALA A 45 6.59 23.08 6.95
N VAL A 46 6.67 24.18 6.19
CA VAL A 46 5.81 24.43 5.03
C VAL A 46 6.70 24.64 3.82
N ASN A 47 6.36 24.00 2.71
CA ASN A 47 7.19 23.98 1.51
C ASN A 47 7.24 25.39 0.89
N THR A 48 8.40 25.74 0.32
CA THR A 48 8.48 26.93 -0.53
C THR A 48 8.08 26.51 -1.94
N PRO A 49 7.09 27.16 -2.59
CA PRO A 49 6.66 26.74 -3.92
C PRO A 49 7.80 26.71 -4.94
N ASN A 50 7.94 25.58 -5.64
CA ASN A 50 8.96 25.33 -6.67
C ASN A 50 10.42 25.38 -6.15
N GLN A 51 10.63 24.93 -4.92
CA GLN A 51 11.93 24.93 -4.22
C GLN A 51 12.04 23.68 -3.34
N GLN A 52 13.00 22.80 -3.65
CA GLN A 52 13.13 21.50 -2.98
C GLN A 52 13.30 21.66 -1.46
N PHE A 53 12.52 20.92 -0.69
CA PHE A 53 12.63 20.81 0.77
C PHE A 53 13.75 19.84 1.19
N GLY A 54 14.63 20.29 2.10
CA GLY A 54 15.74 19.48 2.60
C GLY A 54 16.89 19.35 1.61
N PHE A 55 17.13 20.42 0.84
CA PHE A 55 18.09 20.52 -0.27
C PHE A 55 19.55 20.67 0.20
N GLY A 56 20.49 20.46 -0.72
CA GLY A 56 21.93 20.73 -0.56
C GLY A 56 22.74 19.60 0.06
N GLY A 57 22.07 18.64 0.71
CA GLY A 57 22.70 17.46 1.29
C GLY A 57 23.18 16.43 0.27
N TRP A 58 22.42 16.19 -0.80
CA TRP A 58 22.85 15.34 -1.90
C TRP A 58 23.82 16.11 -2.83
N ASP A 59 25.00 15.55 -3.10
CA ASP A 59 25.97 16.14 -4.02
C ASP A 59 25.64 15.77 -5.46
N LEU A 60 25.03 16.71 -6.16
CA LEU A 60 24.60 16.56 -7.55
C LEU A 60 25.75 16.62 -8.58
N SER A 61 27.03 16.62 -8.16
CA SER A 61 28.18 16.75 -9.08
C SER A 61 28.32 15.61 -10.10
N ASN A 62 27.62 14.49 -9.92
CA ASN A 62 27.52 13.38 -10.88
C ASN A 62 26.08 13.03 -11.29
N ILE A 63 25.11 13.90 -11.00
CA ILE A 63 23.67 13.71 -11.20
C ILE A 63 23.15 14.68 -12.28
N SER A 64 22.25 14.23 -13.14
CA SER A 64 21.42 15.12 -13.98
C SER A 64 19.96 14.95 -13.57
N VAL A 65 19.34 16.02 -13.07
CA VAL A 65 17.94 16.02 -12.63
C VAL A 65 17.07 16.52 -13.79
N ASN A 66 16.20 15.66 -14.28
CA ASN A 66 15.25 15.94 -15.35
C ASN A 66 13.83 15.98 -14.76
N ILE A 67 13.00 16.93 -15.20
CA ILE A 67 11.54 16.92 -14.95
C ILE A 67 10.91 16.44 -16.25
N VAL A 68 10.08 15.40 -16.18
CA VAL A 68 9.64 14.59 -17.33
C VAL A 68 8.14 14.32 -17.27
N SER A 69 7.54 13.98 -18.41
CA SER A 69 6.19 13.39 -18.41
C SER A 69 6.20 12.05 -17.67
N VAL A 70 5.08 11.70 -17.02
CA VAL A 70 4.80 10.32 -16.56
C VAL A 70 4.82 9.37 -17.76
N GLU A 71 3.98 9.64 -18.77
CA GLU A 71 3.69 8.86 -19.99
C GLU A 71 4.88 8.22 -20.74
N ASP A 72 6.10 8.78 -20.63
CA ASP A 72 7.28 8.25 -21.34
C ASP A 72 8.61 8.35 -20.57
N PHE A 73 8.66 9.02 -19.41
CA PHE A 73 9.87 9.43 -18.67
C PHE A 73 11.00 10.07 -19.52
N ALA A 74 10.71 10.50 -20.76
CA ALA A 74 11.68 10.90 -21.78
C ALA A 74 11.42 12.31 -22.35
N THR A 75 10.16 12.74 -22.34
CA THR A 75 9.72 14.09 -22.70
C THR A 75 9.98 15.02 -21.52
N VAL A 76 11.05 15.80 -21.61
CA VAL A 76 11.44 16.79 -20.59
C VAL A 76 10.47 17.98 -20.62
N THR A 77 9.61 18.08 -19.60
CA THR A 77 8.58 19.10 -19.44
C THR A 77 9.11 20.36 -18.72
N GLY A 78 10.03 20.18 -17.76
CA GLY A 78 10.52 21.24 -16.88
C GLY A 78 12.04 21.38 -16.78
N SER A 79 12.51 22.11 -15.77
CA SER A 79 13.94 22.25 -15.46
C SER A 79 14.20 22.46 -13.97
N TYR A 80 15.26 21.83 -13.46
CA TYR A 80 15.73 21.92 -12.08
C TYR A 80 17.08 22.67 -11.99
N ASN A 81 17.30 23.42 -10.91
CA ASN A 81 18.50 24.22 -10.66
C ASN A 81 19.37 23.61 -9.54
N PRO A 82 20.43 22.84 -9.86
CA PRO A 82 21.27 22.16 -8.87
C PRO A 82 22.17 23.09 -8.04
N ALA A 83 22.10 24.42 -8.23
CA ALA A 83 22.83 25.38 -7.42
C ALA A 83 22.07 25.85 -6.16
N ASP A 84 20.74 25.74 -6.15
CA ASP A 84 19.89 26.23 -5.06
C ASP A 84 18.61 25.39 -4.79
N GLY A 85 18.28 24.40 -5.63
CA GLY A 85 17.13 23.51 -5.43
C GLY A 85 15.82 24.03 -6.02
N SER A 86 15.83 25.19 -6.69
CA SER A 86 14.64 25.72 -7.37
C SER A 86 14.30 24.93 -8.65
N TYR A 87 13.01 24.83 -8.97
CA TYR A 87 12.51 24.18 -10.18
C TYR A 87 11.43 24.98 -10.91
N THR A 88 11.04 24.55 -12.11
CA THR A 88 9.82 25.02 -12.79
C THR A 88 8.60 24.33 -12.20
N SER A 89 7.51 25.08 -11.98
CA SER A 89 6.23 24.52 -11.53
C SER A 89 5.83 23.30 -12.34
N MET A 90 5.57 22.21 -11.64
CA MET A 90 5.02 20.97 -12.19
C MET A 90 3.49 21.03 -12.24
N VAL A 91 2.89 20.14 -13.02
CA VAL A 91 1.45 19.90 -13.14
C VAL A 91 1.13 18.42 -12.94
N LEU A 92 -0.15 18.05 -12.85
CA LEU A 92 -0.54 16.63 -12.89
C LEU A 92 -0.05 16.00 -14.20
N GLY A 93 0.61 14.85 -14.12
CA GLY A 93 1.31 14.21 -15.24
C GLY A 93 2.79 14.58 -15.38
N ASP A 94 3.34 15.43 -14.51
CA ASP A 94 4.80 15.60 -14.38
C ASP A 94 5.39 14.66 -13.31
N SER A 95 6.55 14.08 -13.63
CA SER A 95 7.42 13.32 -12.74
C SER A 95 8.86 13.85 -12.84
N PHE A 96 9.81 13.14 -12.23
CA PHE A 96 11.23 13.46 -12.36
C PHE A 96 12.14 12.22 -12.34
N GLU A 97 13.27 12.35 -13.05
CA GLU A 97 14.32 11.34 -13.11
C GLU A 97 15.68 11.98 -12.79
N SER A 98 16.38 11.41 -11.82
CA SER A 98 17.76 11.77 -11.48
C SER A 98 18.75 10.73 -12.02
N VAL A 99 19.41 11.08 -13.12
CA VAL A 99 20.37 10.24 -13.84
C VAL A 99 21.72 10.19 -13.10
N ILE A 100 22.07 9.04 -12.53
CA ILE A 100 23.29 8.84 -11.75
C ILE A 100 24.43 8.34 -12.65
N THR A 101 25.39 9.22 -12.94
CA THR A 101 26.59 8.87 -13.72
C THR A 101 27.73 8.46 -12.81
N THR A 102 28.28 7.25 -12.98
CA THR A 102 29.41 6.74 -12.19
C THR A 102 30.50 6.22 -13.12
N GLY A 103 31.75 6.69 -12.93
CA GLY A 103 32.88 6.34 -13.81
C GLY A 103 32.81 6.86 -15.25
N GLY A 104 31.80 7.67 -15.59
CA GLY A 104 31.53 8.16 -16.95
C GLY A 104 30.43 7.40 -17.71
N GLU A 105 29.74 6.47 -17.03
CA GLU A 105 28.58 5.74 -17.54
C GLU A 105 27.36 6.04 -16.66
N VAL A 106 26.16 6.17 -17.23
CA VAL A 106 24.91 6.14 -16.45
C VAL A 106 24.79 4.75 -15.84
N ARG A 107 24.57 4.65 -14.52
CA ARG A 107 24.53 3.37 -13.79
C ARG A 107 23.37 3.20 -12.83
N GLY A 108 22.78 4.29 -12.36
CA GLY A 108 21.50 4.28 -11.68
C GLY A 108 20.60 5.35 -12.27
N LEU A 109 19.30 5.10 -12.27
CA LEU A 109 18.28 6.12 -12.41
C LEU A 109 17.53 6.16 -11.08
N LEU A 110 17.33 7.33 -10.51
CA LEU A 110 16.47 7.52 -9.34
C LEU A 110 15.19 8.17 -9.85
N HIS A 111 14.10 7.40 -9.83
CA HIS A 111 12.77 7.85 -10.23
C HIS A 111 12.05 8.44 -9.02
N GLY A 112 11.20 9.44 -9.28
CA GLY A 112 10.45 10.14 -8.25
C GLY A 112 9.27 9.38 -7.66
N LYS A 113 8.51 10.12 -6.88
CA LYS A 113 7.04 10.04 -6.88
C LYS A 113 6.56 11.18 -7.78
N ASP A 114 5.42 10.97 -8.41
CA ASP A 114 4.86 11.89 -9.41
C ASP A 114 4.19 13.09 -8.73
N TRP A 115 3.93 14.16 -9.46
CA TRP A 115 3.36 15.38 -8.87
C TRP A 115 1.86 15.22 -8.59
N PRO A 116 1.35 15.54 -7.38
CA PRO A 116 1.98 16.39 -6.35
C PRO A 116 2.76 15.65 -5.23
N THR A 117 2.72 14.33 -5.20
CA THR A 117 3.27 13.48 -4.12
C THR A 117 4.79 13.56 -4.01
N GLY A 118 5.50 13.81 -5.11
CA GLY A 118 6.95 14.02 -5.13
C GLY A 118 7.42 15.29 -5.83
N GLU A 119 8.63 15.73 -5.48
CA GLU A 119 9.33 16.83 -6.14
C GLU A 119 10.78 16.45 -6.51
N PRO A 120 11.39 17.10 -7.54
CA PRO A 120 12.79 16.88 -7.85
C PRO A 120 13.67 17.44 -6.72
N SER A 121 14.80 16.84 -6.36
CA SER A 121 15.59 15.88 -7.14
C SER A 121 15.42 14.39 -6.81
N GLY A 122 14.74 14.03 -5.72
CA GLY A 122 14.54 12.63 -5.31
C GLY A 122 15.25 12.19 -4.04
N ILE A 123 16.10 13.04 -3.44
CA ILE A 123 16.65 12.80 -2.10
C ILE A 123 16.64 14.09 -1.28
N LYS A 124 16.08 14.03 -0.08
CA LYS A 124 16.17 15.07 0.97
C LYS A 124 16.85 14.55 2.22
N ILE A 125 17.38 15.48 3.01
CA ILE A 125 18.04 15.21 4.29
C ILE A 125 17.24 15.84 5.43
N ILE A 126 16.77 15.01 6.35
CA ILE A 126 16.10 15.43 7.58
C ILE A 126 17.08 15.26 8.75
N ASN A 127 17.14 16.25 9.64
CA ASN A 127 18.00 16.25 10.83
C ASN A 127 17.18 16.59 12.09
N GLY A 128 17.30 15.80 13.15
CA GLY A 128 16.65 16.06 14.45
C GLY A 128 15.13 15.85 14.48
N ASP A 129 14.61 14.82 13.81
CA ASP A 129 13.25 14.32 13.93
C ASP A 129 13.08 13.52 15.23
N LEU A 130 12.58 14.23 16.25
CA LEU A 130 12.48 13.75 17.64
C LEU A 130 11.37 12.72 17.89
N GLU A 131 10.52 12.43 16.91
CA GLU A 131 9.38 11.51 17.05
C GLU A 131 9.68 10.10 16.51
N THR A 132 10.94 9.86 16.14
CA THR A 132 11.46 8.55 15.73
C THR A 132 11.44 7.54 16.89
N LYS A 133 11.02 6.30 16.60
CA LYS A 133 10.71 5.26 17.60
C LYS A 133 11.65 4.06 17.46
N GLN A 134 11.64 3.14 18.44
CA GLN A 134 12.40 1.87 18.41
C GLN A 134 13.93 2.03 18.24
N GLY A 135 14.51 3.13 18.74
CA GLY A 135 15.94 3.41 18.62
C GLY A 135 16.42 3.79 17.21
N ARG A 136 15.49 4.00 16.26
CA ARG A 136 15.81 4.52 14.93
C ARG A 136 16.43 5.92 15.05
N PRO A 137 17.42 6.29 14.22
CA PRO A 137 18.01 7.62 14.22
C PRO A 137 17.02 8.75 13.93
N GLU A 138 17.18 9.87 14.65
CA GLU A 138 16.48 11.15 14.45
C GLU A 138 16.85 11.85 13.12
N ASN A 139 17.87 11.37 12.39
CA ASN A 139 18.23 11.92 11.09
C ASN A 139 18.06 10.84 10.01
N CYS A 140 17.65 11.23 8.80
CA CYS A 140 17.49 10.28 7.71
C CYS A 140 17.83 10.84 6.32
N ILE A 141 18.21 9.91 5.44
CA ILE A 141 18.36 10.09 4.00
C ILE A 141 17.15 9.39 3.37
N MET A 142 16.29 10.16 2.72
CA MET A 142 14.95 9.73 2.29
C MET A 142 14.52 10.40 0.99
N THR A 143 13.44 9.94 0.35
CA THR A 143 12.93 10.58 -0.88
C THR A 143 12.30 11.94 -0.62
N THR A 144 12.22 12.78 -1.64
CA THR A 144 11.51 14.07 -1.66
C THR A 144 10.00 13.89 -1.85
N SER A 145 9.35 13.19 -0.91
CA SER A 145 7.90 12.99 -0.88
C SER A 145 7.18 13.95 0.08
N TYR A 146 5.88 14.08 -0.15
CA TYR A 146 4.89 14.79 0.66
C TYR A 146 3.84 13.84 1.23
N LEU A 147 3.03 14.34 2.16
CA LEU A 147 1.76 13.78 2.63
C LEU A 147 0.60 14.57 1.99
N ASP A 148 -0.61 14.02 1.97
CA ASP A 148 -1.78 14.65 1.31
C ASP A 148 -2.15 16.03 1.88
N ASN A 149 -1.86 16.25 3.16
CA ASN A 149 -2.00 17.55 3.82
C ASN A 149 -0.95 18.59 3.37
N GLY A 150 -0.11 18.27 2.39
CA GLY A 150 0.98 19.09 1.86
C GLY A 150 2.24 19.13 2.73
N GLY A 151 2.24 18.46 3.89
CA GLY A 151 3.38 18.39 4.79
C GLY A 151 4.53 17.54 4.21
N PRO A 152 5.80 17.94 4.40
CA PRO A 152 6.92 17.10 3.99
C PRO A 152 6.98 15.82 4.82
N THR A 153 7.05 14.67 4.17
CA THR A 153 7.30 13.39 4.86
C THR A 153 8.60 13.48 5.68
N LEU A 154 8.58 12.96 6.91
CA LEU A 154 9.71 12.95 7.86
C LEU A 154 10.22 11.52 8.13
N CYS A 155 11.23 11.38 8.99
CA CYS A 155 11.77 10.07 9.39
C CYS A 155 10.77 9.27 10.26
N SER A 156 9.90 9.97 10.98
CA SER A 156 8.89 9.47 11.92
C SER A 156 7.47 9.35 11.35
N SER A 157 7.20 9.87 10.14
CA SER A 157 5.91 9.79 9.42
C SER A 157 5.34 8.35 9.37
N PRO A 158 4.02 8.18 9.18
CA PRO A 158 3.29 6.90 9.27
C PRO A 158 3.72 5.83 8.24
N PHE A 159 3.02 4.70 8.19
CA PHE A 159 3.16 3.73 7.09
C PHE A 159 2.72 4.35 5.74
N GLN A 160 2.97 3.67 4.62
CA GLN A 160 2.73 4.08 3.22
C GLN A 160 3.21 5.45 2.70
N SER A 161 3.60 6.41 3.55
CA SER A 161 4.11 7.77 3.24
C SER A 161 5.40 7.90 2.42
N HIS A 162 5.64 6.97 1.50
CA HIS A 162 6.58 6.99 0.38
C HIS A 162 8.06 7.19 0.71
N LYS A 163 8.44 7.24 1.99
CA LYS A 163 9.78 7.61 2.53
C LYS A 163 11.02 7.04 1.83
N ARG A 164 10.91 5.99 1.01
CA ARG A 164 12.03 5.33 0.33
C ARG A 164 12.32 5.95 -1.04
N PHE A 165 13.57 6.30 -1.31
CA PHE A 165 13.99 6.58 -2.69
C PHE A 165 14.25 5.25 -3.43
N LYS A 166 13.70 5.09 -4.65
CA LYS A 166 13.93 3.94 -5.55
C LYS A 166 15.21 4.18 -6.38
N ILE A 167 16.11 3.21 -6.51
CA ILE A 167 17.23 3.28 -7.48
C ILE A 167 17.19 2.10 -8.45
N ASN A 168 16.92 2.42 -9.72
CA ASN A 168 16.86 1.51 -10.85
C ASN A 168 18.28 1.25 -11.38
N LEU A 169 18.87 0.10 -11.00
CA LEU A 169 20.22 -0.31 -11.39
C LEU A 169 20.29 -0.61 -12.88
N GLN A 170 21.14 0.10 -13.63
CA GLN A 170 21.17 0.04 -15.09
C GLN A 170 22.04 -1.10 -15.63
N PRO A 171 21.85 -1.57 -16.89
CA PRO A 171 22.61 -2.70 -17.47
C PRO A 171 24.13 -2.49 -17.54
N THR A 172 24.58 -1.24 -17.53
CA THR A 172 25.98 -0.82 -17.37
C THR A 172 26.62 -1.31 -16.07
N THR A 173 25.84 -1.51 -15.00
CA THR A 173 26.32 -2.07 -13.73
C THR A 173 26.74 -3.54 -13.85
N VAL A 174 26.24 -4.29 -14.83
CA VAL A 174 26.56 -5.72 -15.04
C VAL A 174 27.28 -5.99 -16.36
N ALA A 175 27.68 -4.94 -17.09
CA ALA A 175 28.28 -5.03 -18.40
C ALA A 175 29.60 -5.84 -18.41
N GLY A 176 29.57 -7.01 -19.05
CA GLY A 176 30.70 -7.94 -19.12
C GLY A 176 30.96 -8.77 -17.85
N VAL A 177 30.04 -8.75 -16.89
CA VAL A 177 30.12 -9.54 -15.65
C VAL A 177 29.24 -10.78 -15.77
N GLU A 178 29.85 -11.96 -15.67
CA GLU A 178 29.17 -13.25 -15.85
C GLU A 178 28.66 -13.85 -14.54
N ALA A 179 29.28 -13.49 -13.41
CA ALA A 179 28.84 -13.82 -12.04
C ALA A 179 29.63 -12.97 -11.02
N GLY A 180 29.02 -12.66 -9.88
CA GLY A 180 29.61 -11.86 -8.80
C GLY A 180 29.45 -10.36 -8.99
N LEU A 181 30.21 -9.58 -8.20
CA LEU A 181 30.04 -8.12 -8.10
C LEU A 181 30.20 -7.38 -9.44
N GLY A 182 29.25 -6.50 -9.71
CA GLY A 182 29.21 -5.60 -10.85
C GLY A 182 30.07 -4.35 -10.71
N SER A 183 29.82 -3.39 -11.60
CA SER A 183 30.25 -2.00 -11.50
C SER A 183 29.25 -1.19 -10.66
N PRO A 184 29.71 -0.32 -9.75
CA PRO A 184 28.82 0.36 -8.80
C PRO A 184 28.09 1.57 -9.38
N VAL A 185 26.98 1.91 -8.71
CA VAL A 185 26.39 3.24 -8.61
C VAL A 185 27.02 3.97 -7.42
N GLU A 186 27.38 5.24 -7.57
CA GLU A 186 27.94 6.09 -6.51
C GLU A 186 27.10 7.37 -6.33
N ILE A 187 26.62 7.60 -5.10
CA ILE A 187 25.93 8.83 -4.68
C ILE A 187 26.71 9.48 -3.52
N SER A 188 26.90 10.79 -3.58
CA SER A 188 27.70 11.54 -2.62
C SER A 188 26.84 12.45 -1.73
N PHE A 189 27.24 12.65 -0.46
CA PHE A 189 26.53 13.49 0.50
C PHE A 189 27.43 14.57 1.09
N ASN A 190 27.01 15.83 0.98
CA ASN A 190 27.74 17.00 1.43
C ASN A 190 27.74 17.10 2.96
N LEU A 191 28.94 17.23 3.54
CA LEU A 191 29.14 17.32 4.98
C LEU A 191 29.38 18.78 5.39
N LYS A 192 28.80 19.15 6.54
CA LYS A 192 28.90 20.48 7.13
C LYS A 192 30.36 20.80 7.50
N GLU A 193 30.83 22.01 7.19
CA GLU A 193 32.24 22.38 7.39
C GLU A 193 32.58 22.59 8.88
N GLY A 194 33.59 21.87 9.38
CA GLY A 194 34.11 22.05 10.75
C GLY A 194 33.38 21.27 11.85
N ASP A 195 32.50 20.35 11.47
CA ASP A 195 31.68 19.49 12.31
C ASP A 195 32.49 18.28 12.87
N THR A 196 32.45 18.01 14.20
CA THR A 196 33.38 17.07 14.88
C THR A 196 32.72 16.13 15.92
N SER A 197 31.66 15.39 15.56
CA SER A 197 31.00 14.42 16.46
C SER A 197 30.26 13.35 15.62
N THR A 198 29.47 12.49 16.25
CA THR A 198 28.84 11.35 15.56
C THR A 198 27.34 11.59 15.36
N GLN A 199 26.91 11.88 14.14
CA GLN A 199 25.51 11.72 13.73
C GLN A 199 25.23 10.29 13.26
N ARG A 200 23.95 9.93 13.27
CA ARG A 200 23.43 8.67 12.73
C ARG A 200 22.33 8.99 11.73
N TYR A 201 22.37 8.38 10.56
CA TYR A 201 21.41 8.58 9.48
C TYR A 201 20.76 7.26 9.11
N GLN A 202 19.45 7.13 9.33
CA GLN A 202 18.65 6.07 8.75
C GLN A 202 18.57 6.28 7.23
N VAL A 203 18.92 5.28 6.44
CA VAL A 203 18.77 5.36 4.98
C VAL A 203 17.54 4.56 4.56
N LEU A 204 16.58 5.24 3.92
CA LEU A 204 15.30 4.69 3.50
C LEU A 204 15.32 4.50 1.98
N GLN A 205 15.52 3.25 1.54
CA GLN A 205 15.81 2.92 0.14
C GLN A 205 14.97 1.72 -0.35
N LYS A 206 14.57 1.74 -1.63
CA LYS A 206 14.29 0.56 -2.48
C LYS A 206 15.42 0.48 -3.54
N ILE A 207 15.91 -0.71 -3.87
CA ILE A 207 16.87 -0.97 -4.96
C ILE A 207 16.16 -1.87 -5.97
N ASN A 208 16.16 -1.47 -7.24
CA ASN A 208 15.33 -2.10 -8.28
C ASN A 208 16.25 -2.65 -9.40
N ASN A 209 16.04 -3.90 -9.81
CA ASN A 209 16.91 -4.61 -10.74
C ASN A 209 16.56 -4.38 -12.24
N TYR A 210 16.88 -3.20 -12.76
CA TYR A 210 16.81 -2.89 -14.19
C TYR A 210 18.08 -3.33 -14.97
N THR A 211 18.88 -4.27 -14.42
CA THR A 211 20.21 -4.58 -14.99
C THR A 211 20.16 -5.48 -16.23
N GLY A 212 18.99 -6.06 -16.55
CA GLY A 212 18.86 -7.07 -17.61
C GLY A 212 19.55 -8.41 -17.30
N LYS A 213 19.90 -8.67 -16.03
CA LYS A 213 20.42 -9.95 -15.54
C LYS A 213 19.81 -10.33 -14.19
N ARG A 214 19.71 -11.64 -13.94
CA ARG A 214 19.41 -12.17 -12.59
C ARG A 214 20.52 -11.79 -11.63
N LEU A 215 20.15 -11.28 -10.46
CA LEU A 215 21.08 -10.99 -9.37
C LEU A 215 20.93 -12.05 -8.26
N ASN A 216 21.97 -12.24 -7.46
CA ASN A 216 21.92 -13.05 -6.24
C ASN A 216 22.24 -12.26 -4.97
N GLY A 217 22.22 -10.92 -5.07
CA GLY A 217 22.42 -10.03 -3.94
C GLY A 217 23.13 -8.73 -4.33
N TYR A 218 23.78 -8.10 -3.35
CA TYR A 218 24.29 -6.74 -3.46
C TYR A 218 25.39 -6.45 -2.41
N SER A 219 26.09 -5.32 -2.60
CA SER A 219 26.96 -4.71 -1.61
C SER A 219 26.71 -3.19 -1.56
N ILE A 220 26.42 -2.68 -0.37
CA ILE A 220 26.45 -1.26 -0.04
C ILE A 220 27.74 -0.99 0.72
N GLU A 221 28.50 0.02 0.31
CA GLU A 221 29.74 0.45 0.96
C GLU A 221 29.73 1.97 1.21
N VAL A 222 30.43 2.43 2.24
CA VAL A 222 30.68 3.87 2.50
C VAL A 222 32.16 4.22 2.43
N PHE A 223 32.45 5.39 1.85
CA PHE A 223 33.80 5.92 1.61
C PHE A 223 33.89 7.42 1.89
N ASP A 224 35.06 7.88 2.37
CA ASP A 224 35.37 9.29 2.59
C ASP A 224 35.58 10.10 1.29
N ALA A 225 35.89 11.39 1.42
CA ALA A 225 36.12 12.30 0.29
C ALA A 225 37.29 11.86 -0.64
N GLU A 226 38.24 11.09 -0.12
CA GLU A 226 39.35 10.48 -0.86
C GLU A 226 39.00 9.13 -1.50
N GLY A 227 37.80 8.59 -1.26
CA GLY A 227 37.33 7.31 -1.77
C GLY A 227 37.86 6.10 -0.98
N LEU A 228 38.16 6.28 0.31
CA LEU A 228 38.74 5.27 1.20
C LEU A 228 37.81 4.88 2.37
N PRO A 229 37.91 3.64 2.90
CA PRO A 229 37.25 3.26 4.14
C PRO A 229 37.80 4.04 5.33
N ASN A 230 36.92 4.71 6.07
CA ASN A 230 37.30 5.63 7.14
C ASN A 230 36.74 5.16 8.50
N PRO A 231 37.51 5.14 9.60
CA PRO A 231 37.01 4.65 10.89
C PRO A 231 35.91 5.55 11.50
N GLU A 232 35.81 6.80 11.08
CA GLU A 232 34.76 7.73 11.51
C GLU A 232 33.49 7.63 10.63
N LEU A 233 33.52 6.88 9.52
CA LEU A 233 32.38 6.69 8.61
C LEU A 233 32.03 5.19 8.54
N THR A 234 30.96 4.79 9.22
CA THR A 234 30.61 3.37 9.41
C THR A 234 29.16 3.09 9.09
N VAL A 235 28.81 1.80 8.97
CA VAL A 235 27.44 1.35 8.71
C VAL A 235 26.95 0.37 9.78
N SER A 236 25.62 0.30 9.96
CA SER A 236 24.97 -0.70 10.81
C SER A 236 23.63 -1.16 10.22
N ILE A 237 23.20 -2.36 10.61
CA ILE A 237 21.87 -2.94 10.34
C ILE A 237 21.03 -3.04 11.63
N GLY A 238 21.38 -2.27 12.67
CA GLY A 238 20.57 -2.11 13.88
C GLY A 238 20.78 -3.15 14.99
N LEU A 239 21.82 -3.99 14.93
CA LEU A 239 22.01 -5.13 15.85
C LEU A 239 22.28 -4.72 17.30
N GLY A 240 21.34 -4.99 18.20
CA GLY A 240 21.41 -4.61 19.62
C GLY A 240 21.39 -3.11 19.87
N GLU A 241 20.93 -2.30 18.91
CA GLU A 241 20.97 -0.83 18.95
C GLU A 241 19.66 -0.18 19.40
N ASN A 242 18.55 -0.93 19.49
CA ASN A 242 17.31 -0.44 20.10
C ASN A 242 17.49 -0.45 21.63
N PRO A 243 17.45 0.70 22.32
CA PRO A 243 17.84 0.79 23.72
C PRO A 243 16.91 0.03 24.68
N SER A 244 17.51 -0.52 25.74
CA SER A 244 16.77 -1.09 26.86
C SER A 244 15.93 -0.04 27.57
N ASN A 245 14.63 -0.33 27.75
CA ASN A 245 13.71 0.48 28.57
C ASN A 245 13.85 0.22 30.08
N GLY A 246 14.95 -0.41 30.52
CA GLY A 246 15.28 -0.65 31.92
C GLY A 246 14.92 -2.06 32.42
N ASP A 247 13.73 -2.55 32.09
CA ASP A 247 13.26 -3.90 32.48
C ASP A 247 13.61 -4.98 31.45
N GLU A 248 13.48 -4.68 30.16
CA GLU A 248 13.84 -5.59 29.04
C GLU A 248 15.24 -5.27 28.46
N PRO A 249 15.96 -6.24 27.87
CA PRO A 249 17.27 -6.02 27.26
C PRO A 249 17.18 -5.14 26.00
N ALA A 250 18.32 -4.62 25.55
CA ALA A 250 18.42 -3.98 24.24
C ALA A 250 18.18 -5.01 23.12
N THR A 251 17.46 -4.60 22.07
CA THR A 251 17.04 -5.44 20.94
C THR A 251 17.57 -4.87 19.61
N ASP A 252 17.26 -5.52 18.51
CA ASP A 252 17.59 -5.01 17.17
C ASP A 252 16.59 -3.89 16.78
N ILE A 253 17.02 -2.89 16.01
CA ILE A 253 16.15 -1.79 15.51
C ILE A 253 15.14 -2.29 14.45
N TRP A 254 15.55 -3.29 13.67
CA TRP A 254 14.73 -3.98 12.68
C TRP A 254 14.90 -5.48 12.86
N ASP A 255 13.80 -6.24 12.81
CA ASP A 255 13.85 -7.69 12.74
C ASP A 255 14.60 -8.20 11.50
N ILE A 256 15.03 -9.46 11.53
CA ILE A 256 15.92 -10.03 10.50
C ILE A 256 15.33 -9.93 9.08
N GLU A 257 14.02 -10.08 8.98
CA GLU A 257 13.22 -10.00 7.75
C GLU A 257 12.90 -8.59 7.28
N SER A 258 13.16 -7.56 8.10
CA SER A 258 12.89 -6.14 7.79
C SER A 258 14.15 -5.36 7.37
N ARG A 259 15.28 -6.04 7.12
CA ARG A 259 16.58 -5.38 6.81
C ARG A 259 16.85 -5.24 5.32
N ALA A 260 16.40 -6.21 4.53
CA ALA A 260 16.59 -6.31 3.09
C ALA A 260 15.48 -7.20 2.52
N ASN A 261 14.34 -6.62 2.18
CA ASN A 261 13.06 -7.32 1.99
C ASN A 261 12.33 -6.92 0.71
N PHE A 262 11.45 -7.80 0.24
CA PHE A 262 10.51 -7.52 -0.85
C PHE A 262 9.16 -7.03 -0.31
N SER A 263 8.23 -6.73 -1.20
CA SER A 263 6.92 -6.15 -0.87
C SER A 263 6.07 -7.01 0.06
N HIS A 264 5.21 -6.36 0.86
CA HIS A 264 4.31 -7.05 1.80
C HIS A 264 3.12 -7.67 1.10
N GLY A 265 2.41 -6.90 0.26
CA GLY A 265 1.24 -7.39 -0.50
C GLY A 265 1.58 -8.54 -1.46
N LEU A 266 2.87 -8.79 -1.69
CA LEU A 266 3.38 -9.97 -2.38
C LEU A 266 3.87 -11.07 -1.41
N TRP A 267 4.60 -10.70 -0.35
CA TRP A 267 5.17 -11.61 0.65
C TRP A 267 5.08 -11.06 2.09
N GLY A 268 4.07 -11.45 2.84
CA GLY A 268 3.89 -11.06 4.25
C GLY A 268 2.56 -11.50 4.88
N PRO A 269 2.50 -11.63 6.21
CA PRO A 269 1.28 -12.01 6.91
C PRO A 269 0.36 -10.81 7.15
N ILE A 270 -0.93 -11.05 7.38
CA ILE A 270 -1.86 -10.05 7.93
C ILE A 270 -1.25 -9.37 9.16
N ASP A 271 -1.22 -8.04 9.19
CA ASP A 271 -0.82 -7.23 10.35
C ASP A 271 -1.71 -5.97 10.53
N GLN A 272 -1.18 -4.89 11.09
CA GLN A 272 -1.92 -3.63 11.31
C GLN A 272 -1.91 -2.67 10.10
N HIS A 273 -1.21 -3.05 9.02
CA HIS A 273 -1.09 -2.30 7.77
C HIS A 273 -1.52 -3.10 6.54
N PHE A 274 -1.73 -4.40 6.68
CA PHE A 274 -2.20 -5.31 5.64
C PHE A 274 -3.26 -6.22 6.23
N ASP A 275 -4.49 -6.11 5.73
CA ASP A 275 -5.67 -6.88 6.15
C ASP A 275 -5.69 -8.32 5.58
N SER A 276 -4.94 -8.52 4.50
CA SER A 276 -4.81 -9.71 3.68
C SER A 276 -3.39 -10.29 3.76
N ASN A 277 -3.23 -11.57 3.44
CA ASN A 277 -1.90 -12.18 3.29
C ASN A 277 -1.33 -11.83 1.92
N GLY A 278 0.00 -11.71 1.83
CA GLY A 278 0.68 -11.42 0.57
C GLY A 278 0.38 -12.46 -0.51
N PHE A 279 0.04 -12.00 -1.72
CA PHE A 279 -0.49 -12.79 -2.83
C PHE A 279 0.30 -14.07 -3.12
N PHE A 280 1.63 -14.00 -3.05
CA PHE A 280 2.48 -15.17 -3.26
C PHE A 280 2.76 -15.96 -1.98
N ASP A 281 2.85 -15.36 -0.79
CA ASP A 281 3.07 -16.08 0.49
C ASP A 281 2.70 -15.20 1.70
N SER A 282 2.14 -15.81 2.75
CA SER A 282 2.01 -15.16 4.07
C SER A 282 3.35 -15.04 4.82
N THR A 283 4.44 -15.57 4.26
CA THR A 283 5.80 -15.49 4.79
C THR A 283 6.62 -14.42 4.08
N ARG A 284 7.23 -13.50 4.84
CA ARG A 284 8.19 -12.50 4.36
C ARG A 284 9.28 -13.10 3.46
N VAL A 285 9.71 -12.37 2.43
CA VAL A 285 10.88 -12.72 1.62
C VAL A 285 11.99 -11.69 1.81
N TYR A 286 13.19 -12.17 2.16
CA TYR A 286 14.30 -11.31 2.58
C TYR A 286 15.69 -11.90 2.34
N TYR A 287 16.69 -11.02 2.35
CA TYR A 287 18.11 -11.33 2.46
C TYR A 287 18.61 -11.12 3.90
N THR A 288 19.69 -11.83 4.26
CA THR A 288 20.31 -11.75 5.60
C THR A 288 21.69 -11.09 5.56
N PRO A 289 21.76 -9.76 5.32
CA PRO A 289 23.01 -9.10 4.98
C PRO A 289 24.05 -9.16 6.10
N ALA A 290 25.30 -9.47 5.72
CA ALA A 290 26.45 -9.39 6.59
C ALA A 290 26.96 -7.95 6.68
N VAL A 291 27.21 -7.47 7.89
CA VAL A 291 27.72 -6.12 8.17
C VAL A 291 29.21 -6.14 8.56
N GLY A 292 30.00 -5.33 7.87
CA GLY A 292 31.37 -4.95 8.21
C GLY A 292 31.44 -3.52 8.73
N SER A 293 32.65 -2.96 8.89
CA SER A 293 32.82 -1.59 9.42
C SER A 293 32.23 -0.51 8.51
N ASN A 294 32.42 -0.65 7.20
CA ASN A 294 31.99 0.33 6.19
C ASN A 294 31.21 -0.33 5.04
N SER A 295 30.70 -1.55 5.22
CA SER A 295 30.00 -2.31 4.19
C SER A 295 28.88 -3.19 4.74
N ILE A 296 27.81 -3.35 3.95
CA ILE A 296 26.67 -4.24 4.17
C ILE A 296 26.50 -5.04 2.88
N SER A 297 26.49 -6.37 2.93
CA SER A 297 26.45 -7.18 1.72
C SER A 297 25.74 -8.52 1.89
N TYR A 298 25.15 -9.01 0.80
CA TYR A 298 24.61 -10.36 0.68
C TYR A 298 24.90 -10.94 -0.70
N ALA A 299 25.12 -12.26 -0.77
CA ALA A 299 25.18 -13.01 -2.02
C ALA A 299 24.74 -14.47 -1.76
N GLY A 300 23.60 -14.89 -2.30
CA GLY A 300 22.99 -16.18 -2.04
C GLY A 300 21.51 -16.24 -2.42
N PRO A 301 20.81 -17.34 -2.07
CA PRO A 301 19.36 -17.42 -2.22
C PRO A 301 18.64 -16.45 -1.28
N MET A 302 17.41 -16.07 -1.63
CA MET A 302 16.47 -15.44 -0.70
C MET A 302 16.00 -16.43 0.36
N LEU A 303 15.52 -15.91 1.48
CA LEU A 303 15.03 -16.67 2.63
C LEU A 303 13.61 -16.21 3.01
N GLY A 304 12.90 -17.09 3.71
CA GLY A 304 11.50 -16.88 4.09
C GLY A 304 10.55 -17.54 3.09
N GLY A 305 9.62 -16.76 2.53
CA GLY A 305 8.59 -17.23 1.61
C GLY A 305 9.10 -17.72 0.24
N ASN A 306 8.14 -18.17 -0.57
CA ASN A 306 8.36 -19.00 -1.77
C ASN A 306 9.00 -18.32 -3.00
N TYR A 307 9.35 -17.03 -2.99
CA TYR A 307 10.01 -16.32 -4.13
C TYR A 307 11.13 -17.16 -4.74
N GLN A 308 11.99 -17.71 -3.87
CA GLN A 308 13.15 -18.51 -4.25
C GLN A 308 12.78 -19.77 -5.05
N GLU A 309 11.58 -20.30 -4.82
CA GLU A 309 11.04 -21.47 -5.50
C GLU A 309 10.28 -21.07 -6.78
N LEU A 310 9.47 -20.02 -6.75
CA LEU A 310 8.72 -19.52 -7.91
C LEU A 310 9.64 -18.97 -8.99
N PHE A 311 10.46 -17.99 -8.62
CA PHE A 311 11.20 -17.14 -9.55
C PHE A 311 12.70 -17.43 -9.60
N GLY A 312 13.25 -18.01 -8.53
CA GLY A 312 14.69 -18.22 -8.34
C GLY A 312 15.35 -17.07 -7.58
N ASN A 313 16.61 -16.75 -7.88
CA ASN A 313 17.25 -15.55 -7.32
C ASN A 313 16.73 -14.27 -8.04
N TRP A 314 16.89 -13.12 -7.40
CA TRP A 314 16.36 -11.80 -7.78
C TRP A 314 16.23 -11.54 -9.30
N LEU A 315 14.98 -11.47 -9.77
CA LEU A 315 14.64 -11.22 -11.17
C LEU A 315 15.11 -9.83 -11.63
N PRO A 316 15.49 -9.67 -12.91
CA PRO A 316 15.49 -8.37 -13.59
C PRO A 316 14.08 -8.03 -14.11
N SER A 317 13.78 -6.74 -14.32
CA SER A 317 12.49 -6.29 -14.88
C SER A 317 12.14 -6.94 -16.22
N ILE A 318 13.11 -7.18 -17.11
CA ILE A 318 12.87 -7.92 -18.35
C ILE A 318 12.29 -9.34 -18.18
N TRP A 319 12.26 -9.88 -16.95
CA TRP A 319 11.69 -11.18 -16.57
C TRP A 319 10.64 -11.07 -15.43
N GLU A 320 10.09 -9.87 -15.16
CA GLU A 320 8.96 -9.73 -14.24
C GLU A 320 7.71 -10.45 -14.81
N PRO A 321 6.86 -11.06 -13.97
CA PRO A 321 5.63 -11.69 -14.43
C PRO A 321 4.55 -10.63 -14.72
N THR A 322 3.63 -10.97 -15.61
CA THR A 322 2.41 -10.19 -15.84
C THR A 322 1.36 -10.57 -14.79
N GLY A 323 0.70 -9.57 -14.22
CA GLY A 323 -0.43 -9.69 -13.30
C GLY A 323 -1.74 -9.21 -13.91
N VAL A 324 -2.85 -9.63 -13.30
CA VAL A 324 -4.17 -8.99 -13.39
C VAL A 324 -4.42 -8.30 -12.06
N PHE A 325 -4.64 -6.99 -12.11
CA PHE A 325 -4.92 -6.13 -10.97
C PHE A 325 -6.38 -5.67 -11.02
N HIS A 326 -6.99 -5.48 -9.85
CA HIS A 326 -8.31 -4.86 -9.70
C HIS A 326 -8.13 -3.46 -9.12
N ASP A 327 -8.68 -2.47 -9.78
CA ASP A 327 -8.90 -1.14 -9.23
C ASP A 327 -10.17 -1.22 -8.36
N ASP A 328 -10.05 -1.01 -7.05
CA ASP A 328 -11.16 -1.20 -6.10
C ASP A 328 -12.03 0.08 -5.95
N ASP A 329 -11.60 1.27 -6.46
CA ASP A 329 -12.33 2.55 -6.31
C ASP A 329 -12.29 3.54 -7.51
N PHE A 330 -11.73 3.14 -8.67
CA PHE A 330 -11.46 3.99 -9.85
C PHE A 330 -10.54 5.20 -9.56
N ASN A 331 -9.64 5.05 -8.60
CA ASN A 331 -8.79 6.12 -8.11
C ASN A 331 -7.33 5.84 -8.48
N PRO A 332 -6.70 6.61 -9.39
CA PRO A 332 -5.30 6.40 -9.78
C PRO A 332 -4.28 6.79 -8.68
N LEU A 333 -4.71 6.81 -7.42
CA LEU A 333 -3.96 7.12 -6.21
C LEU A 333 -4.05 6.00 -5.15
N THR A 334 -4.74 4.89 -5.45
CA THR A 334 -4.86 3.70 -4.58
C THR A 334 -4.13 2.50 -5.19
N ASP A 335 -3.76 1.54 -4.35
CA ASP A 335 -3.01 0.36 -4.78
C ASP A 335 -3.94 -0.71 -5.35
N ALA A 336 -3.95 -0.88 -6.69
CA ALA A 336 -4.75 -1.90 -7.35
C ALA A 336 -4.39 -3.33 -6.89
N THR A 337 -5.37 -4.08 -6.40
CA THR A 337 -5.19 -5.40 -5.79
C THR A 337 -4.83 -6.46 -6.84
N LEU A 338 -3.66 -7.11 -6.73
CA LEU A 338 -3.26 -8.23 -7.59
C LEU A 338 -4.16 -9.46 -7.35
N LYS A 339 -4.98 -9.84 -8.34
CA LYS A 339 -5.91 -10.99 -8.26
C LYS A 339 -5.38 -12.26 -8.95
N ALA A 340 -4.49 -12.13 -9.94
CA ALA A 340 -3.85 -13.27 -10.61
C ALA A 340 -2.50 -12.92 -11.24
N PHE A 341 -1.68 -13.93 -11.53
CA PHE A 341 -0.45 -13.77 -12.32
C PHE A 341 -0.31 -14.85 -13.40
N TRP A 342 0.41 -14.52 -14.48
CA TRP A 342 0.70 -15.45 -15.56
C TRP A 342 2.00 -16.23 -15.28
N GLY A 343 1.90 -17.56 -15.19
CA GLY A 343 3.07 -18.41 -14.94
C GLY A 343 2.75 -19.89 -14.70
N ASP A 344 3.74 -20.62 -14.17
CA ASP A 344 3.65 -22.05 -13.82
C ASP A 344 4.19 -22.29 -12.39
N PRO A 345 3.53 -21.77 -11.34
CA PRO A 345 3.99 -21.90 -9.95
C PRO A 345 4.19 -23.37 -9.53
N LEU A 346 3.34 -24.25 -10.06
CA LEU A 346 3.30 -25.68 -9.78
C LEU A 346 4.29 -26.51 -10.63
N LYS A 347 5.00 -25.87 -11.58
CA LYS A 347 6.05 -26.48 -12.44
C LYS A 347 5.54 -27.68 -13.25
N THR A 348 4.34 -27.54 -13.78
CA THR A 348 3.61 -28.49 -14.63
C THR A 348 4.21 -28.62 -16.03
N GLY A 349 4.86 -27.56 -16.53
CA GLY A 349 5.36 -27.42 -17.90
C GLY A 349 4.48 -26.58 -18.83
N THR A 350 3.46 -25.91 -18.31
CA THR A 350 2.50 -25.06 -19.04
C THR A 350 2.21 -23.82 -18.19
N ASN A 351 2.24 -22.61 -18.76
CA ASN A 351 1.79 -21.41 -18.04
C ASN A 351 0.26 -21.26 -18.11
N ALA A 352 -0.32 -20.63 -17.10
CA ALA A 352 -1.72 -20.22 -17.06
C ALA A 352 -1.88 -18.95 -16.22
N TRP A 353 -3.08 -18.36 -16.22
CA TRP A 353 -3.49 -17.41 -15.20
C TRP A 353 -3.75 -18.16 -13.90
N HIS A 354 -2.94 -17.90 -12.88
CA HIS A 354 -3.07 -18.50 -11.55
C HIS A 354 -3.47 -17.45 -10.52
N LYS A 355 -4.43 -17.82 -9.66
CA LYS A 355 -4.79 -17.08 -8.45
C LYS A 355 -3.68 -17.18 -7.38
N GLY A 356 -3.93 -16.59 -6.22
CA GLY A 356 -2.95 -16.49 -5.14
C GLY A 356 -2.55 -17.82 -4.51
N ASN A 357 -1.60 -17.75 -3.58
CA ASN A 357 -1.15 -18.91 -2.83
C ASN A 357 -2.22 -19.47 -1.87
N GLU A 358 -3.16 -18.63 -1.41
CA GLU A 358 -4.27 -19.06 -0.55
C GLU A 358 -5.31 -19.87 -1.34
N ASP A 359 -5.55 -19.53 -2.61
CA ASP A 359 -6.28 -20.35 -3.60
C ASP A 359 -5.53 -21.63 -4.01
N ASN A 360 -4.38 -21.92 -3.41
CA ASN A 360 -3.49 -23.03 -3.76
C ASN A 360 -3.05 -23.01 -5.24
N TRP A 361 -2.97 -21.82 -5.84
CA TRP A 361 -2.70 -21.61 -7.26
C TRP A 361 -3.77 -22.21 -8.19
N GLU A 362 -5.05 -22.11 -7.81
CA GLU A 362 -6.16 -22.43 -8.72
C GLU A 362 -6.00 -21.66 -10.05
N ILE A 363 -6.22 -22.36 -11.16
CA ILE A 363 -6.20 -21.76 -12.50
C ILE A 363 -7.49 -20.99 -12.67
N ALA A 364 -7.41 -19.78 -13.20
CA ALA A 364 -8.56 -18.94 -13.49
C ALA A 364 -9.61 -19.67 -14.34
N THR A 365 -10.86 -19.59 -13.91
CA THR A 365 -12.02 -20.09 -14.66
C THR A 365 -12.40 -19.13 -15.79
N GLU A 366 -13.25 -19.58 -16.70
CA GLU A 366 -13.84 -18.71 -17.74
C GLU A 366 -14.73 -17.61 -17.13
N GLU A 367 -15.27 -17.83 -15.93
CA GLU A 367 -15.99 -16.85 -15.13
C GLU A 367 -15.04 -15.76 -14.58
N ASP A 368 -13.91 -16.16 -13.99
CA ASP A 368 -12.85 -15.25 -13.54
C ASP A 368 -12.33 -14.38 -14.70
N LEU A 369 -12.02 -15.01 -15.84
CA LEU A 369 -11.50 -14.32 -17.02
C LEU A 369 -12.53 -13.35 -17.63
N LEU A 370 -13.83 -13.67 -17.60
CA LEU A 370 -14.88 -12.75 -18.04
C LEU A 370 -15.01 -11.55 -17.10
N THR A 371 -14.91 -11.75 -15.79
CA THR A 371 -14.87 -10.65 -14.81
C THR A 371 -13.64 -9.76 -15.04
N TRP A 372 -12.46 -10.35 -15.24
CA TRP A 372 -11.19 -9.65 -15.50
C TRP A 372 -11.07 -9.00 -16.88
N SER A 373 -12.08 -9.18 -17.75
CA SER A 373 -12.25 -8.38 -18.98
C SER A 373 -13.04 -7.08 -18.77
N GLY A 374 -13.39 -6.78 -17.52
CA GLY A 374 -14.12 -5.58 -17.12
C GLY A 374 -13.23 -4.39 -16.81
N ASP A 375 -13.84 -3.21 -16.92
CA ASP A 375 -13.21 -1.90 -16.88
C ASP A 375 -12.48 -1.60 -15.54
N TRP A 376 -12.83 -2.34 -14.47
CA TRP A 376 -12.17 -2.32 -13.15
C TRP A 376 -10.87 -3.14 -13.09
N TYR A 377 -10.47 -3.82 -14.17
CA TYR A 377 -9.34 -4.74 -14.20
C TYR A 377 -8.29 -4.35 -15.25
N ALA A 378 -7.02 -4.38 -14.85
CA ALA A 378 -5.88 -4.04 -15.70
C ALA A 378 -4.86 -5.19 -15.77
N GLN A 379 -4.31 -5.43 -16.96
CA GLN A 379 -3.12 -6.27 -17.14
C GLN A 379 -1.86 -5.41 -17.00
N GLY A 380 -0.90 -5.81 -16.16
CA GLY A 380 0.33 -5.03 -15.96
C GLY A 380 1.54 -5.85 -15.49
N PRO A 381 2.75 -5.27 -15.45
CA PRO A 381 3.93 -5.91 -14.87
C PRO A 381 3.88 -5.87 -13.33
N VAL A 382 4.22 -6.97 -12.66
CA VAL A 382 4.34 -6.97 -11.19
C VAL A 382 5.72 -6.43 -10.76
N GLU A 383 5.95 -5.10 -10.88
CA GLU A 383 7.27 -4.47 -10.61
C GLU A 383 7.84 -4.90 -9.25
N ASP A 384 7.00 -4.98 -8.20
CA ASP A 384 7.47 -5.20 -6.83
C ASP A 384 8.16 -6.58 -6.60
N VAL A 385 8.16 -7.50 -7.59
CA VAL A 385 9.04 -8.70 -7.56
C VAL A 385 10.53 -8.39 -7.74
N LEU A 386 10.91 -7.20 -8.23
CA LEU A 386 12.31 -6.78 -8.39
C LEU A 386 12.73 -5.69 -7.39
N ASN A 387 11.84 -5.29 -6.49
CA ASN A 387 12.02 -4.15 -5.59
C ASN A 387 12.52 -4.57 -4.21
N LEU A 388 13.83 -4.51 -4.02
CA LEU A 388 14.48 -4.80 -2.74
C LEU A 388 14.49 -3.55 -1.84
N GLY A 389 13.56 -3.47 -0.89
CA GLY A 389 13.64 -2.51 0.21
C GLY A 389 14.84 -2.81 1.11
N VAL A 390 15.67 -1.82 1.44
CA VAL A 390 16.83 -1.99 2.34
C VAL A 390 16.76 -0.97 3.48
N ASN A 391 17.08 -1.42 4.69
CA ASN A 391 17.10 -0.61 5.91
C ASN A 391 18.48 -0.70 6.58
N TYR A 392 19.16 0.43 6.68
CA TYR A 392 20.47 0.53 7.31
C TYR A 392 20.72 1.92 7.88
N ILE A 393 21.77 2.03 8.68
CA ILE A 393 22.22 3.28 9.30
C ILE A 393 23.63 3.59 8.82
N VAL A 394 23.88 4.83 8.41
CA VAL A 394 25.24 5.38 8.26
C VAL A 394 25.55 6.20 9.52
N ASN A 395 26.64 5.87 10.21
CA ASN A 395 27.16 6.70 11.31
C ASN A 395 28.28 7.59 10.73
N VAL A 396 28.14 8.90 10.90
CA VAL A 396 29.04 9.93 10.36
C VAL A 396 29.70 10.65 11.52
N GLY A 397 31.01 10.45 11.69
CA GLY A 397 31.86 11.01 12.74
C GLY A 397 32.52 12.34 12.38
N ASP A 398 33.78 12.51 12.78
CA ASP A 398 34.51 13.78 12.61
C ASP A 398 34.74 14.15 11.13
N ASN A 399 34.11 15.23 10.64
CA ASN A 399 34.24 15.69 9.25
C ASN A 399 35.67 16.18 8.93
N THR A 400 36.52 16.45 9.93
CA THR A 400 37.95 16.73 9.70
C THR A 400 38.76 15.46 9.38
N ALA A 401 38.19 14.27 9.62
CA ALA A 401 38.73 12.97 9.22
C ALA A 401 38.04 12.39 7.96
N ILE A 402 36.77 12.68 7.72
CA ILE A 402 35.98 12.19 6.56
C ILE A 402 36.09 13.13 5.34
N GLY A 403 36.37 14.42 5.57
CA GLY A 403 36.39 15.45 4.52
C GLY A 403 35.04 16.18 4.38
N ASN A 404 34.88 16.93 3.28
CA ASN A 404 33.69 17.76 3.05
C ASN A 404 32.50 17.01 2.42
N LYS A 405 32.65 15.73 2.12
CA LYS A 405 31.57 14.83 1.68
C LYS A 405 31.94 13.37 1.91
N PHE A 406 30.96 12.48 1.88
CA PHE A 406 31.18 11.04 1.78
C PHE A 406 30.42 10.45 0.59
N THR A 407 30.71 9.20 0.21
CA THR A 407 30.04 8.46 -0.86
C THR A 407 29.40 7.19 -0.32
N ILE A 408 28.14 6.95 -0.68
CA ILE A 408 27.51 5.62 -0.62
C ILE A 408 27.67 4.98 -2.00
N ARG A 409 28.20 3.76 -2.01
CA ARG A 409 28.41 2.95 -3.21
C ARG A 409 27.50 1.73 -3.17
N ILE A 410 26.69 1.53 -4.21
CA ILE A 410 25.77 0.40 -4.35
C ILE A 410 26.24 -0.47 -5.52
N THR A 411 26.48 -1.76 -5.27
CA THR A 411 27.03 -2.71 -6.27
C THR A 411 26.16 -3.97 -6.34
N PRO A 412 25.55 -4.31 -7.49
CA PRO A 412 24.84 -5.59 -7.64
C PRO A 412 25.79 -6.78 -7.64
N SER A 413 25.30 -7.97 -7.27
CA SER A 413 25.98 -9.26 -7.44
C SER A 413 25.23 -10.09 -8.48
N VAL A 414 25.85 -10.30 -9.64
CA VAL A 414 25.29 -11.06 -10.76
C VAL A 414 25.25 -12.55 -10.42
N ASP A 415 24.14 -13.22 -10.72
CA ASP A 415 24.06 -14.67 -10.58
C ASP A 415 24.78 -15.40 -11.73
N SER A 416 25.40 -16.53 -11.40
CA SER A 416 25.87 -17.50 -12.40
C SER A 416 24.74 -18.25 -13.08
N ASP A 417 23.56 -18.33 -12.46
CA ASP A 417 22.35 -18.79 -13.12
C ASP A 417 21.67 -17.61 -13.84
N GLN A 418 21.48 -17.76 -15.15
CA GLN A 418 20.79 -16.82 -16.03
C GLN A 418 19.77 -17.59 -16.90
N VAL A 419 19.16 -18.64 -16.34
CA VAL A 419 17.98 -19.27 -16.93
C VAL A 419 16.78 -18.33 -16.75
N GLU A 420 16.20 -17.99 -17.90
CA GLU A 420 14.98 -17.22 -18.08
C GLU A 420 13.74 -18.02 -17.60
N PRO A 421 12.79 -17.42 -16.86
CA PRO A 421 11.54 -18.08 -16.49
C PRO A 421 10.68 -18.45 -17.70
N ALA A 422 9.88 -19.53 -17.59
CA ALA A 422 9.13 -20.09 -18.71
C ALA A 422 8.06 -19.13 -19.29
N TYR A 423 7.50 -18.24 -18.47
CA TYR A 423 6.48 -17.26 -18.87
C TYR A 423 7.02 -16.12 -19.73
N VAL A 424 8.33 -15.81 -19.67
CA VAL A 424 8.93 -14.69 -20.44
C VAL A 424 8.91 -14.99 -21.95
N ALA A 425 9.09 -16.25 -22.33
CA ALA A 425 9.05 -16.70 -23.72
C ALA A 425 7.64 -17.06 -24.22
N ASP A 426 6.64 -16.99 -23.34
CA ASP A 426 5.26 -17.44 -23.53
C ASP A 426 4.35 -16.32 -23.01
N VAL A 427 4.34 -15.19 -23.75
CA VAL A 427 3.73 -13.92 -23.37
C VAL A 427 2.28 -14.12 -22.89
N ALA A 428 1.94 -13.49 -21.76
CA ALA A 428 0.60 -13.53 -21.20
C ALA A 428 -0.44 -13.13 -22.27
N PRO A 429 -1.48 -13.95 -22.52
CA PRO A 429 -2.61 -13.52 -23.31
C PRO A 429 -3.42 -12.50 -22.51
N GLU A 430 -4.23 -11.68 -23.18
CA GLU A 430 -5.35 -11.00 -22.53
C GLU A 430 -6.20 -12.01 -21.72
N PRO A 431 -6.93 -11.57 -20.67
CA PRO A 431 -7.95 -12.38 -19.98
C PRO A 431 -9.12 -12.79 -20.91
N GLY A 432 -8.85 -13.72 -21.82
CA GLY A 432 -9.75 -14.19 -22.86
C GLY A 432 -10.39 -15.55 -22.52
N TYR A 433 -11.70 -15.59 -22.63
CA TYR A 433 -12.58 -16.73 -22.34
C TYR A 433 -13.22 -17.28 -23.64
N ASP A 434 -13.77 -18.51 -23.63
CA ASP A 434 -14.36 -19.11 -24.84
C ASP A 434 -15.85 -18.76 -25.02
N GLU A 435 -16.10 -17.56 -25.57
CA GLU A 435 -17.43 -17.09 -25.98
C GLU A 435 -18.02 -17.85 -27.20
N SER A 436 -17.67 -19.13 -27.43
CA SER A 436 -18.36 -20.04 -28.37
C SER A 436 -19.19 -21.15 -27.70
N GLU A 437 -19.02 -21.36 -26.40
CA GLU A 437 -19.98 -22.12 -25.55
C GLU A 437 -20.81 -21.20 -24.63
N GLY A 438 -20.50 -19.91 -24.57
CA GLY A 438 -21.39 -18.90 -23.95
C GLY A 438 -21.33 -18.89 -22.42
N ILE A 439 -21.03 -17.74 -21.83
CA ILE A 439 -20.71 -17.61 -20.39
C ILE A 439 -21.61 -16.55 -19.75
N VAL A 440 -21.98 -16.76 -18.47
CA VAL A 440 -22.73 -15.80 -17.65
C VAL A 440 -22.02 -15.59 -16.31
N VAL A 441 -21.86 -14.34 -15.90
CA VAL A 441 -21.29 -13.89 -14.61
C VAL A 441 -22.33 -13.11 -13.81
N VAL A 442 -22.36 -13.29 -12.49
CA VAL A 442 -23.08 -12.41 -11.55
C VAL A 442 -22.07 -11.88 -10.55
N ASP A 443 -22.08 -10.57 -10.34
CA ASP A 443 -21.19 -9.88 -9.41
C ASP A 443 -21.97 -8.78 -8.65
N ILE A 444 -21.45 -8.29 -7.53
CA ILE A 444 -22.12 -7.31 -6.66
C ILE A 444 -21.16 -6.20 -6.30
N THR A 445 -21.37 -5.04 -6.90
CA THR A 445 -20.72 -3.80 -6.48
C THR A 445 -21.54 -3.18 -5.35
N PRO A 446 -20.98 -2.97 -4.14
CA PRO A 446 -21.63 -2.15 -3.12
C PRO A 446 -21.95 -0.77 -3.68
N ILE A 447 -23.18 -0.28 -3.47
CA ILE A 447 -23.48 1.13 -3.78
C ILE A 447 -22.97 1.92 -2.56
N PRO A 448 -22.02 2.86 -2.71
CA PRO A 448 -21.67 3.76 -1.61
C PRO A 448 -22.92 4.55 -1.21
N GLU A 449 -23.25 4.61 0.07
CA GLU A 449 -24.33 5.50 0.52
C GLU A 449 -23.91 6.95 0.27
N ASP A 450 -24.74 7.71 -0.45
CA ASP A 450 -24.63 9.17 -0.55
C ASP A 450 -24.80 9.78 0.86
N GLU A 451 -23.70 9.89 1.61
CA GLU A 451 -23.64 10.60 2.89
C GLU A 451 -24.23 12.01 2.71
N PRO A 452 -25.32 12.35 3.42
CA PRO A 452 -26.10 13.55 3.10
C PRO A 452 -25.37 14.82 3.59
N ASP A 453 -24.58 15.41 2.69
CA ASP A 453 -23.88 16.71 2.76
C ASP A 453 -24.32 17.59 3.95
N SER A 454 -23.62 17.45 5.08
CA SER A 454 -23.94 18.12 6.34
C SER A 454 -22.72 18.78 6.96
N GLU A 455 -22.70 20.12 6.91
CA GLU A 455 -21.74 20.96 7.62
C GLU A 455 -21.90 20.89 9.16
N GLU A 456 -21.40 19.85 9.82
CA GLU A 456 -20.90 19.98 11.20
C GLU A 456 -19.49 19.36 11.32
N VAL A 457 -18.51 20.20 11.66
CA VAL A 457 -17.10 19.81 11.78
C VAL A 457 -16.89 19.00 13.06
N THR A 458 -16.43 17.76 12.91
CA THR A 458 -15.80 16.97 13.98
C THR A 458 -14.52 16.35 13.46
N ASP A 459 -13.39 16.63 14.11
CA ASP A 459 -12.10 16.03 13.77
C ASP A 459 -12.11 14.52 14.08
N ASP A 460 -11.98 13.68 13.06
CA ASP A 460 -11.48 12.31 13.16
C ASP A 460 -10.66 12.01 11.89
N GLU A 461 -9.42 11.55 12.04
CA GLU A 461 -8.48 11.39 10.92
C GLU A 461 -8.58 9.97 10.32
N THR A 462 -9.14 9.88 9.11
CA THR A 462 -8.97 8.70 8.24
C THR A 462 -8.10 9.08 7.05
N VAL A 463 -6.88 8.52 7.01
CA VAL A 463 -5.87 8.76 5.98
C VAL A 463 -5.77 7.52 5.07
N VAL A 464 -5.63 7.74 3.76
CA VAL A 464 -5.45 6.71 2.73
C VAL A 464 -4.20 7.10 1.94
N GLU A 465 -3.21 6.20 1.78
CA GLU A 465 -1.89 6.53 1.20
C GLU A 465 -1.43 5.45 0.17
N ASP A 466 -0.75 5.87 -0.91
CA ASP A 466 -0.34 5.03 -2.07
C ASP A 466 1.02 4.28 -1.93
N ASP A 467 1.23 3.16 -2.65
CA ASP A 467 2.58 2.67 -3.00
C ASP A 467 2.78 2.07 -4.41
N THR A 468 2.12 2.55 -5.49
CA THR A 468 2.75 2.52 -6.85
C THR A 468 2.14 3.46 -7.91
N ALA A 469 3.02 3.93 -8.81
CA ALA A 469 2.63 4.58 -10.06
C ALA A 469 2.32 3.53 -11.16
N ALA A 470 1.17 3.69 -11.83
CA ALA A 470 0.81 2.96 -13.04
C ALA A 470 0.96 3.86 -14.28
N GLU A 471 1.49 3.30 -15.36
CA GLU A 471 1.54 3.91 -16.70
C GLU A 471 0.75 3.04 -17.68
N ASP A 472 0.31 3.64 -18.79
CA ASP A 472 -0.30 2.99 -19.99
C ASP A 472 -1.69 2.31 -19.78
N ASP A 473 -2.63 2.31 -20.74
CA ASP A 473 -2.75 3.04 -22.03
C ASP A 473 -4.24 3.07 -22.45
N ALA A 474 -4.74 4.18 -23.03
CA ALA A 474 -6.10 4.27 -23.60
C ALA A 474 -6.27 5.43 -24.63
N VAL A 475 -6.09 5.16 -25.93
CA VAL A 475 -6.20 6.15 -27.02
C VAL A 475 -7.55 6.12 -27.76
N VAL A 476 -8.22 7.28 -27.94
CA VAL A 476 -9.08 7.64 -29.11
C VAL A 476 -9.39 9.17 -29.13
N GLU A 477 -9.76 9.75 -30.29
CA GLU A 477 -9.72 11.22 -30.60
C GLU A 477 -11.09 11.96 -30.74
N ASP A 478 -11.04 13.32 -30.68
CA ASP A 478 -12.03 14.36 -31.11
C ASP A 478 -13.36 14.49 -30.31
N ASP A 479 -14.03 15.66 -30.12
CA ASP A 479 -14.04 16.93 -30.88
C ASP A 479 -14.54 18.18 -30.06
N THR A 480 -13.91 19.36 -30.23
CA THR A 480 -14.38 20.77 -29.98
C THR A 480 -15.00 21.33 -28.65
N ILE A 481 -14.25 22.25 -28.02
CA ILE A 481 -14.54 23.70 -27.72
C ILE A 481 -15.96 24.17 -27.29
N VAL A 482 -16.05 24.84 -26.11
CA VAL A 482 -16.64 26.21 -25.89
C VAL A 482 -16.01 26.88 -24.64
N GLU A 483 -15.67 28.17 -24.70
CA GLU A 483 -15.35 29.05 -23.54
C GLU A 483 -16.59 29.82 -23.06
N ASP A 484 -16.67 30.17 -21.76
CA ASP A 484 -17.23 31.47 -21.32
C ASP A 484 -16.68 31.87 -19.92
N ASP A 485 -16.77 33.16 -19.58
CA ASP A 485 -15.92 33.86 -18.57
C ASP A 485 -16.74 34.46 -17.38
N VAL A 486 -16.08 35.23 -16.49
CA VAL A 486 -16.59 36.31 -15.61
C VAL A 486 -16.80 36.05 -14.10
N VAL A 487 -15.71 36.20 -13.32
CA VAL A 487 -15.48 37.21 -12.23
C VAL A 487 -16.64 37.66 -11.30
N ALA A 488 -16.41 37.55 -9.96
CA ALA A 488 -16.72 38.59 -8.95
C ALA A 488 -15.97 38.37 -7.61
N GLU A 489 -15.66 39.46 -6.88
CA GLU A 489 -15.03 39.51 -5.54
C GLU A 489 -16.02 40.13 -4.50
N ASP A 490 -15.84 39.91 -3.18
CA ASP A 490 -15.63 41.02 -2.19
C ASP A 490 -15.47 40.60 -0.68
N ASP A 491 -14.80 41.51 0.07
CA ASP A 491 -14.92 41.88 1.52
C ASP A 491 -14.71 40.92 2.75
N THR A 492 -13.44 40.73 3.13
CA THR A 492 -12.69 41.29 4.31
C THR A 492 -13.21 41.39 5.79
N VAL A 493 -12.24 41.22 6.75
CA VAL A 493 -12.15 41.62 8.21
C VAL A 493 -13.13 40.98 9.26
N VAL A 494 -12.86 40.76 10.58
CA VAL A 494 -11.85 41.22 11.59
C VAL A 494 -11.52 40.12 12.65
N GLU A 495 -10.36 40.27 13.34
CA GLU A 495 -9.85 39.55 14.54
C GLU A 495 -10.70 39.73 15.84
N ASP A 496 -10.58 38.86 16.87
CA ASP A 496 -9.78 39.07 18.12
C ASP A 496 -9.99 38.02 19.28
N ASP A 497 -9.10 38.04 20.28
CA ASP A 497 -9.19 37.61 21.72
C ASP A 497 -9.28 36.11 22.21
N VAL A 498 -8.09 35.52 22.46
CA VAL A 498 -7.56 34.81 23.68
C VAL A 498 -8.49 34.40 24.88
N VAL A 499 -8.27 33.23 25.53
CA VAL A 499 -8.00 33.02 27.02
C VAL A 499 -7.98 31.55 27.54
N ALA A 500 -6.80 31.14 28.06
CA ALA A 500 -6.43 30.27 29.21
C ALA A 500 -7.18 28.96 29.67
N GLU A 501 -6.42 27.85 29.73
CA GLU A 501 -5.96 27.07 30.92
C GLU A 501 -6.91 26.82 32.15
N ASP A 502 -7.07 25.56 32.60
CA ASP A 502 -6.81 25.12 34.00
C ASP A 502 -6.88 23.58 34.27
N ASP A 503 -5.75 23.02 34.75
CA ASP A 503 -5.53 22.09 35.90
C ASP A 503 -6.13 20.66 36.11
N THR A 504 -5.21 19.72 36.45
CA THR A 504 -5.27 18.62 37.48
C THR A 504 -5.81 17.18 37.25
N VAL A 505 -4.88 16.28 36.84
CA VAL A 505 -4.39 15.03 37.52
C VAL A 505 -5.13 14.45 38.75
N VAL A 506 -5.30 13.10 38.80
CA VAL A 506 -5.02 12.16 39.95
C VAL A 506 -5.03 10.69 39.47
N GLU A 507 -4.16 9.83 40.03
CA GLU A 507 -4.03 8.36 39.78
C GLU A 507 -4.65 7.48 40.91
N ASP A 508 -4.79 6.16 40.69
CA ASP A 508 -4.40 5.06 41.64
C ASP A 508 -4.81 3.62 41.17
N ASP A 509 -3.86 2.86 40.60
CA ASP A 509 -3.26 1.58 41.10
C ASP A 509 -4.06 0.22 41.30
N VAL A 510 -3.30 -0.90 41.25
CA VAL A 510 -3.45 -2.28 41.82
C VAL A 510 -4.14 -3.45 41.06
N VAL A 511 -3.34 -4.17 40.23
CA VAL A 511 -2.94 -5.63 40.24
C VAL A 511 -3.87 -6.78 40.75
N ALA A 512 -3.99 -7.89 39.97
CA ALA A 512 -3.91 -9.36 40.31
C ALA A 512 -4.79 -10.25 39.36
N GLU A 513 -4.24 -11.15 38.52
CA GLU A 513 -3.73 -12.53 38.75
C GLU A 513 -4.78 -13.65 39.05
N ASP A 514 -4.86 -14.71 38.20
CA ASP A 514 -4.46 -16.13 38.48
C ASP A 514 -5.08 -17.17 37.47
N ASP A 515 -4.50 -18.39 37.42
CA ASP A 515 -4.66 -19.50 36.44
C ASP A 515 -5.99 -20.30 36.44
N THR A 516 -6.27 -21.07 35.35
CA THR A 516 -6.21 -22.57 35.35
C THR A 516 -6.69 -23.29 34.06
N VAL A 517 -6.09 -24.47 33.80
CA VAL A 517 -6.28 -25.37 32.63
C VAL A 517 -7.17 -26.59 32.93
N VAL A 518 -7.94 -27.08 31.95
CA VAL A 518 -8.42 -28.48 31.84
C VAL A 518 -8.51 -28.93 30.36
N GLU A 519 -8.07 -30.15 30.05
CA GLU A 519 -8.23 -30.86 28.76
C GLU A 519 -9.17 -32.09 28.91
N ASP A 520 -9.78 -32.58 27.82
CA ASP A 520 -10.09 -34.02 27.62
C ASP A 520 -10.29 -34.37 26.12
N ASP A 521 -10.06 -35.63 25.75
CA ASP A 521 -9.95 -36.15 24.36
C ASP A 521 -11.28 -36.67 23.76
N THR A 522 -11.40 -36.72 22.41
CA THR A 522 -11.85 -37.92 21.64
C THR A 522 -11.64 -37.79 20.12
N VAL A 523 -11.62 -38.93 19.38
CA VAL A 523 -11.07 -39.07 18.01
C VAL A 523 -11.88 -40.08 17.16
N VAL A 524 -11.65 -40.14 15.82
CA VAL A 524 -12.09 -41.16 14.81
C VAL A 524 -13.56 -41.03 14.34
N GLU A 525 -13.95 -41.00 13.05
CA GLU A 525 -13.39 -40.95 11.66
C GLU A 525 -14.54 -40.33 10.78
N GLU A 526 -14.49 -39.89 9.50
CA GLU A 526 -13.72 -40.10 8.24
C GLU A 526 -13.74 -38.75 7.39
N PRO A 527 -13.31 -38.61 6.10
CA PRO A 527 -13.07 -37.29 5.46
C PRO A 527 -14.28 -36.58 4.82
N ALA A 528 -14.24 -35.23 4.81
CA ALA A 528 -15.10 -34.35 3.99
C ALA A 528 -14.39 -33.92 2.69
N VAL A 529 -15.17 -33.57 1.67
CA VAL A 529 -14.67 -32.85 0.48
C VAL A 529 -14.38 -31.41 0.89
N ALA A 530 -13.31 -30.81 0.36
CA ALA A 530 -13.04 -29.39 0.58
C ALA A 530 -14.12 -28.55 -0.10
N ALA A 531 -14.89 -27.81 0.71
CA ALA A 531 -15.49 -26.57 0.23
C ALA A 531 -14.37 -25.53 0.10
N ARG A 532 -14.49 -24.63 -0.87
CA ARG A 532 -13.67 -23.40 -0.93
C ARG A 532 -14.01 -22.54 0.29
N PRO A 533 -13.11 -21.69 0.79
CA PRO A 533 -13.55 -20.51 1.52
C PRO A 533 -14.30 -19.63 0.52
N GLU A 534 -15.61 -19.49 0.69
CA GLU A 534 -16.38 -18.48 -0.03
C GLU A 534 -16.16 -17.14 0.70
N GLU A 535 -15.87 -16.08 -0.06
CA GLU A 535 -15.77 -14.74 0.52
C GLU A 535 -17.18 -14.29 0.94
N GLU A 536 -17.42 -14.23 2.25
CA GLU A 536 -18.74 -14.04 2.85
C GLU A 536 -19.15 -12.56 2.75
N LEU A 537 -19.57 -12.13 1.56
CA LEU A 537 -19.99 -10.77 1.25
C LEU A 537 -21.23 -10.38 2.06
N VAL A 538 -21.13 -9.32 2.90
CA VAL A 538 -22.21 -8.86 3.79
C VAL A 538 -22.84 -7.57 3.28
N LEU A 539 -24.14 -7.61 2.94
CA LEU A 539 -24.92 -6.42 2.56
C LEU A 539 -25.61 -5.77 3.77
N GLU A 540 -25.27 -4.51 4.08
CA GLU A 540 -25.96 -3.73 5.15
C GLU A 540 -27.18 -2.92 4.67
N GLY A 541 -27.34 -2.70 3.36
CA GLY A 541 -28.40 -1.84 2.79
C GLY A 541 -28.89 -2.24 1.39
N SER A 542 -28.52 -1.46 0.38
CA SER A 542 -28.76 -1.72 -1.04
C SER A 542 -27.46 -1.73 -1.84
N ALA A 543 -27.38 -2.57 -2.86
CA ALA A 543 -26.20 -2.73 -3.71
C ALA A 543 -26.58 -2.90 -5.18
N LEU A 544 -25.60 -2.84 -6.08
CA LEU A 544 -25.79 -3.01 -7.51
C LEU A 544 -25.31 -4.41 -7.91
N ILE A 545 -26.24 -5.29 -8.27
CA ILE A 545 -25.90 -6.56 -8.91
C ILE A 545 -25.57 -6.24 -10.36
N THR A 546 -24.31 -6.46 -10.73
CA THR A 546 -23.86 -6.43 -12.12
C THR A 546 -24.00 -7.84 -12.69
N VAL A 547 -24.57 -7.97 -13.88
CA VAL A 547 -24.68 -9.26 -14.56
C VAL A 547 -24.13 -9.13 -15.97
N GLY A 548 -23.32 -10.09 -16.36
CA GLY A 548 -22.68 -10.15 -17.67
C GLY A 548 -23.01 -11.46 -18.39
N VAL A 549 -23.13 -11.39 -19.72
CA VAL A 549 -23.11 -12.56 -20.61
C VAL A 549 -22.10 -12.29 -21.71
N ALA A 550 -21.28 -13.27 -22.06
CA ALA A 550 -20.37 -13.18 -23.21
C ALA A 550 -20.55 -14.37 -24.14
N ASP A 551 -20.95 -14.07 -25.38
CA ASP A 551 -21.45 -15.06 -26.33
C ASP A 551 -21.43 -14.51 -27.79
N ASN A 552 -20.62 -15.14 -28.65
CA ASN A 552 -20.58 -14.82 -30.08
C ASN A 552 -21.86 -15.19 -30.84
N ASP A 553 -22.76 -16.01 -30.27
CA ASP A 553 -24.05 -16.32 -30.88
C ASP A 553 -25.01 -15.12 -30.88
N LEU A 554 -24.87 -14.23 -29.88
CA LEU A 554 -25.78 -13.11 -29.60
C LEU A 554 -25.44 -11.83 -30.39
N ASN A 555 -24.17 -11.63 -30.78
CA ASN A 555 -23.71 -10.58 -31.67
C ASN A 555 -24.01 -10.97 -33.14
N THR A 556 -25.08 -10.41 -33.72
CA THR A 556 -25.62 -10.74 -35.04
C THR A 556 -25.50 -9.63 -36.09
N ASP A 557 -25.40 -8.36 -35.69
CA ASP A 557 -25.09 -7.21 -36.55
C ASP A 557 -23.89 -6.41 -36.02
N PRO A 558 -22.65 -6.70 -36.50
CA PRO A 558 -21.39 -6.16 -35.96
C PRO A 558 -21.14 -4.68 -36.33
N LEU A 559 -22.20 -3.91 -36.44
CA LEU A 559 -22.28 -2.47 -36.73
C LEU A 559 -23.24 -1.74 -35.78
N ALA A 560 -23.86 -2.42 -34.82
CA ALA A 560 -24.75 -1.85 -33.81
C ALA A 560 -24.64 -2.64 -32.49
N ARG A 561 -24.75 -1.95 -31.34
CA ARG A 561 -24.85 -2.60 -30.04
C ARG A 561 -26.17 -3.37 -29.92
N GLU A 562 -26.11 -4.66 -29.61
CA GLU A 562 -27.28 -5.51 -29.40
C GLU A 562 -27.67 -5.68 -27.92
N THR A 563 -28.72 -6.45 -27.63
CA THR A 563 -29.27 -6.66 -26.29
C THR A 563 -29.80 -8.08 -26.11
N VAL A 564 -29.60 -8.67 -24.93
CA VAL A 564 -30.16 -9.98 -24.54
C VAL A 564 -30.99 -9.85 -23.26
N GLU A 565 -32.08 -10.62 -23.14
CA GLU A 565 -32.87 -10.70 -21.91
C GLU A 565 -32.48 -11.97 -21.13
N ILE A 566 -32.10 -11.80 -19.86
CA ILE A 566 -31.74 -12.89 -18.94
C ILE A 566 -32.68 -12.93 -17.73
N ALA A 567 -32.72 -14.06 -17.03
CA ALA A 567 -33.41 -14.16 -15.74
C ALA A 567 -32.41 -14.21 -14.59
N VAL A 568 -32.63 -13.41 -13.55
CA VAL A 568 -31.91 -13.49 -12.26
C VAL A 568 -32.91 -13.94 -11.20
N THR A 569 -32.64 -15.09 -10.58
CA THR A 569 -33.55 -15.78 -9.65
C THR A 569 -32.88 -15.91 -8.29
N SER A 570 -33.58 -15.62 -7.19
CA SER A 570 -33.11 -16.01 -5.85
C SER A 570 -33.58 -17.43 -5.50
N ASP A 571 -32.81 -18.15 -4.69
CA ASP A 571 -33.19 -19.44 -4.10
C ASP A 571 -34.47 -19.38 -3.27
N HIS A 572 -34.88 -18.18 -2.85
CA HIS A 572 -36.14 -17.88 -2.18
C HIS A 572 -37.34 -17.69 -3.13
N GLY A 573 -37.11 -17.69 -4.45
CA GLY A 573 -38.14 -17.79 -5.48
C GLY A 573 -38.65 -16.47 -6.06
N GLU A 574 -37.93 -15.37 -5.83
CA GLU A 574 -38.06 -14.14 -6.61
C GLU A 574 -37.36 -14.30 -7.97
N THR A 575 -37.82 -13.58 -9.00
CA THR A 575 -37.17 -13.59 -10.32
C THR A 575 -37.39 -12.28 -11.06
N GLU A 576 -36.30 -11.64 -11.46
CA GLU A 576 -36.27 -10.42 -12.27
C GLU A 576 -35.72 -10.70 -13.66
N MET A 577 -36.39 -10.22 -14.71
CA MET A 577 -35.84 -10.22 -16.07
C MET A 577 -35.00 -8.96 -16.28
N LEU A 578 -33.72 -9.14 -16.57
CA LEU A 578 -32.77 -8.06 -16.85
C LEU A 578 -32.44 -8.03 -18.35
N THR A 579 -32.53 -6.84 -18.97
CA THR A 579 -31.99 -6.61 -20.31
C THR A 579 -30.51 -6.21 -20.21
N LEU A 580 -29.62 -7.09 -20.66
CA LEU A 580 -28.22 -6.77 -20.87
C LEU A 580 -28.04 -6.04 -22.21
N THR A 581 -27.10 -5.11 -22.29
CA THR A 581 -26.71 -4.42 -23.53
C THR A 581 -25.25 -4.70 -23.84
N GLU A 582 -24.91 -4.96 -25.11
CA GLU A 582 -23.53 -5.16 -25.56
C GLU A 582 -22.64 -3.98 -25.11
N THR A 583 -21.42 -4.20 -24.65
CA THR A 583 -20.57 -3.15 -24.02
C THR A 583 -20.18 -2.05 -25.01
N ASP A 584 -19.70 -2.43 -26.21
CA ASP A 584 -19.67 -1.58 -27.39
C ASP A 584 -19.98 -2.41 -28.65
N ILE A 585 -19.97 -1.81 -29.84
CA ILE A 585 -20.30 -2.47 -31.10
C ILE A 585 -19.33 -3.62 -31.39
N ASN A 586 -19.86 -4.85 -31.54
CA ASN A 586 -19.07 -6.05 -31.83
C ASN A 586 -18.04 -6.35 -30.72
N THR A 587 -18.48 -6.35 -29.47
CA THR A 587 -17.70 -6.90 -28.35
C THR A 587 -18.19 -8.28 -27.91
N SER A 588 -19.36 -8.76 -28.36
CA SER A 588 -19.97 -10.03 -27.95
C SER A 588 -20.24 -10.17 -26.43
N ARG A 589 -19.94 -9.13 -25.65
CA ARG A 589 -20.03 -9.04 -24.19
C ARG A 589 -21.16 -8.09 -23.83
N PHE A 590 -22.13 -8.55 -23.06
CA PHE A 590 -23.37 -7.84 -22.72
C PHE A 590 -23.46 -7.64 -21.21
N ILE A 591 -23.73 -6.42 -20.74
CA ILE A 591 -23.83 -6.07 -19.31
C ILE A 591 -25.17 -5.40 -18.99
N GLY A 592 -25.68 -5.64 -17.79
CA GLY A 592 -26.82 -4.94 -17.21
C GLY A 592 -26.77 -4.97 -15.68
N TYR A 593 -27.66 -4.22 -15.04
CA TYR A 593 -27.63 -3.97 -13.59
C TYR A 593 -29.00 -4.14 -12.95
N LEU A 594 -29.05 -4.72 -11.74
CA LEU A 594 -30.24 -4.82 -10.88
C LEU A 594 -29.94 -4.23 -9.49
N ASN A 595 -30.94 -3.60 -8.87
CA ASN A 595 -30.78 -3.04 -7.53
C ASN A 595 -31.10 -4.11 -6.46
N ALA A 596 -30.08 -4.60 -5.76
CA ALA A 596 -30.25 -5.43 -4.56
C ALA A 596 -30.74 -4.61 -3.37
N HIS A 597 -31.51 -5.24 -2.48
CA HIS A 597 -32.01 -4.63 -1.26
C HIS A 597 -32.38 -5.67 -0.21
N ALA A 598 -31.90 -5.50 1.02
CA ALA A 598 -32.24 -6.35 2.15
C ALA A 598 -33.77 -6.38 2.42
N SER A 599 -34.41 -7.54 2.36
CA SER A 599 -35.87 -7.71 2.54
C SER A 599 -36.22 -9.13 3.01
N ASN A 600 -37.36 -9.29 3.68
CA ASN A 600 -37.92 -10.60 4.06
C ASN A 600 -39.17 -10.97 3.23
N GLU A 601 -39.58 -10.14 2.28
CA GLU A 601 -40.69 -10.45 1.36
C GLU A 601 -40.11 -10.87 0.00
N ALA A 602 -40.32 -12.13 -0.38
CA ALA A 602 -40.05 -12.64 -1.72
C ALA A 602 -41.30 -12.48 -2.60
N THR A 603 -41.21 -11.59 -3.57
CA THR A 603 -42.26 -11.30 -4.56
C THR A 603 -41.79 -11.68 -5.97
N VAL A 604 -42.64 -11.51 -6.98
CA VAL A 604 -42.32 -11.77 -8.40
C VAL A 604 -43.01 -10.68 -9.20
N ASP A 605 -42.35 -9.53 -9.27
CA ASP A 605 -42.90 -8.26 -9.73
C ASP A 605 -42.41 -7.89 -11.12
N ASN A 606 -41.15 -8.23 -11.43
CA ASN A 606 -40.39 -7.73 -12.56
C ASN A 606 -40.25 -6.19 -12.52
N ASP A 607 -39.95 -5.62 -11.34
CA ASP A 607 -39.90 -4.18 -11.10
C ASP A 607 -38.49 -3.54 -11.21
N GLY A 608 -37.45 -4.36 -11.41
CA GLY A 608 -36.04 -3.93 -11.53
C GLY A 608 -35.26 -3.95 -10.21
N LYS A 609 -35.81 -4.56 -9.16
CA LYS A 609 -35.24 -4.63 -7.82
C LYS A 609 -35.28 -6.07 -7.28
N LEU A 610 -34.20 -6.51 -6.64
CA LEU A 610 -34.04 -7.86 -6.09
C LEU A 610 -34.02 -7.82 -4.55
N ASN A 611 -34.92 -8.55 -3.92
CA ASN A 611 -35.21 -8.55 -2.48
C ASN A 611 -34.47 -9.70 -1.78
N LEU A 612 -33.23 -9.44 -1.39
CA LEU A 612 -32.32 -10.42 -0.79
C LEU A 612 -32.56 -10.57 0.72
N ASN A 613 -32.48 -11.79 1.24
CA ASN A 613 -32.52 -12.07 2.68
C ASN A 613 -31.22 -12.74 3.17
N LYS A 614 -31.13 -13.00 4.48
CA LYS A 614 -29.92 -13.52 5.12
C LYS A 614 -29.55 -14.93 4.64
N HIS A 615 -28.41 -15.03 3.93
CA HIS A 615 -27.96 -16.15 3.09
C HIS A 615 -28.91 -16.35 1.89
N THR A 616 -28.79 -15.50 0.87
CA THR A 616 -29.47 -15.66 -0.42
C THR A 616 -28.47 -16.19 -1.44
N ASN A 617 -28.87 -17.24 -2.17
CA ASN A 617 -28.15 -17.65 -3.38
C ASN A 617 -28.87 -17.05 -4.59
N LEU A 618 -28.19 -16.25 -5.38
CA LEU A 618 -28.66 -15.81 -6.68
C LEU A 618 -28.24 -16.79 -7.76
N LYS A 619 -29.08 -16.88 -8.79
CA LYS A 619 -28.85 -17.67 -9.99
C LYS A 619 -29.17 -16.83 -11.21
N ALA A 620 -28.17 -16.46 -12.02
CA ALA A 620 -28.44 -15.97 -13.36
C ALA A 620 -28.62 -17.14 -14.32
N THR A 621 -29.46 -16.95 -15.32
CA THR A 621 -29.75 -17.97 -16.32
C THR A 621 -30.08 -17.32 -17.65
N TYR A 622 -29.41 -17.77 -18.72
CA TYR A 622 -29.79 -17.45 -20.09
C TYR A 622 -29.81 -18.71 -20.97
N VAL A 623 -30.40 -18.58 -22.15
CA VAL A 623 -30.61 -19.68 -23.09
C VAL A 623 -29.83 -19.35 -24.37
N ASP A 624 -28.59 -19.85 -24.43
CA ASP A 624 -27.82 -19.94 -25.68
C ASP A 624 -28.58 -20.81 -26.69
N ASN A 625 -28.62 -20.40 -27.96
CA ASN A 625 -29.31 -21.08 -29.05
C ASN A 625 -28.39 -21.78 -30.07
N LYS A 626 -27.06 -21.66 -29.96
CA LYS A 626 -26.05 -22.26 -30.86
C LYS A 626 -24.80 -22.88 -30.17
N TYR A 627 -24.73 -22.93 -28.84
CA TYR A 627 -23.74 -23.65 -27.99
C TYR A 627 -22.81 -24.62 -28.71
N GLY A 628 -21.53 -24.27 -28.88
CA GLY A 628 -20.50 -25.17 -29.44
C GLY A 628 -20.79 -25.68 -30.86
N GLU A 629 -21.17 -24.78 -31.78
CA GLU A 629 -21.69 -25.06 -33.15
C GLU A 629 -23.00 -25.88 -33.22
N GLN A 630 -23.69 -26.13 -32.11
CA GLN A 630 -24.92 -26.94 -32.11
C GLN A 630 -26.16 -26.14 -32.53
N THR A 631 -27.30 -26.81 -32.66
CA THR A 631 -28.60 -26.16 -32.99
C THR A 631 -29.71 -26.61 -32.05
N THR A 632 -29.32 -26.91 -30.81
CA THR A 632 -30.19 -27.30 -29.71
C THR A 632 -29.88 -26.33 -28.58
N PRO A 633 -30.83 -25.49 -28.14
CA PRO A 633 -30.57 -24.55 -27.07
C PRO A 633 -30.13 -25.26 -25.79
N GLU A 634 -29.03 -24.80 -25.23
CA GLU A 634 -28.52 -25.19 -23.91
C GLU A 634 -29.14 -24.24 -22.87
N THR A 635 -28.75 -24.33 -21.60
CA THR A 635 -29.14 -23.34 -20.59
C THR A 635 -27.93 -23.11 -19.70
N VAL A 636 -27.36 -21.93 -19.83
CA VAL A 636 -26.13 -21.53 -19.15
C VAL A 636 -26.54 -20.80 -17.87
N GLU A 637 -25.97 -21.24 -16.74
CA GLU A 637 -26.37 -20.83 -15.41
C GLU A 637 -25.13 -20.62 -14.54
N THR A 638 -25.06 -19.53 -13.77
CA THR A 638 -24.13 -19.37 -12.64
C THR A 638 -24.90 -19.10 -11.35
N GLU A 639 -24.29 -19.41 -10.20
CA GLU A 639 -24.88 -19.26 -8.87
C GLU A 639 -23.91 -18.53 -7.91
N LEU A 640 -24.36 -17.42 -7.30
CA LEU A 640 -23.59 -16.56 -6.37
C LEU A 640 -24.24 -16.55 -4.99
N ALA A 641 -23.47 -16.83 -3.94
CA ALA A 641 -23.91 -16.75 -2.54
C ALA A 641 -23.72 -15.34 -1.96
N ILE A 642 -24.64 -14.89 -1.09
CA ILE A 642 -24.65 -13.53 -0.52
C ILE A 642 -25.13 -13.58 0.94
N GLU A 643 -24.37 -13.01 1.89
CA GLU A 643 -24.90 -12.71 3.22
C GLU A 643 -25.55 -11.30 3.27
N VAL A 644 -26.57 -11.16 4.11
CA VAL A 644 -27.29 -9.90 4.30
C VAL A 644 -27.39 -9.66 5.80
N ALA A 645 -27.00 -8.48 6.25
CA ALA A 645 -26.95 -8.12 7.67
C ALA A 645 -28.34 -8.25 8.33
N GLU A 646 -28.36 -8.45 9.65
CA GLU A 646 -29.63 -8.62 10.39
C GLU A 646 -30.41 -7.32 10.50
N LEU A 647 -31.31 -7.09 9.53
CA LEU A 647 -32.26 -5.99 9.51
C LEU A 647 -32.93 -5.78 10.88
N PRO A 648 -32.98 -4.54 11.40
CA PRO A 648 -33.56 -4.25 12.71
C PRO A 648 -35.06 -4.54 12.72
N ALA A 649 -35.47 -5.55 13.48
CA ALA A 649 -36.84 -6.07 13.48
C ALA A 649 -37.90 -4.99 13.77
N GLU A 650 -38.79 -4.73 12.81
CA GLU A 650 -39.87 -3.75 12.96
C GLU A 650 -40.77 -4.05 14.16
N THR A 651 -40.85 -3.12 15.11
CA THR A 651 -41.76 -3.24 16.24
C THR A 651 -43.18 -2.83 15.84
N GLU A 652 -44.01 -3.80 15.41
CA GLU A 652 -45.43 -3.57 15.11
C GLU A 652 -46.16 -2.83 16.26
N THR A 653 -46.53 -1.57 16.03
CA THR A 653 -47.33 -0.77 16.98
C THR A 653 -48.82 -0.82 16.66
N SER A 654 -49.44 -1.98 16.92
CA SER A 654 -50.88 -2.19 16.73
C SER A 654 -51.75 -1.17 17.51
N SER A 655 -52.24 -0.12 16.84
CA SER A 655 -53.04 0.95 17.47
C SER A 655 -54.51 0.89 17.04
N SER A 656 -55.39 0.52 17.98
CA SER A 656 -56.81 0.29 17.71
C SER A 656 -57.65 1.57 17.73
N GLY A 657 -57.68 2.30 16.61
CA GLY A 657 -58.77 3.19 16.13
C GLY A 657 -59.34 4.30 17.04
N GLY A 658 -59.24 5.57 16.62
CA GLY A 658 -59.77 6.70 17.43
C GLY A 658 -60.20 8.02 16.75
N GLY A 659 -59.80 8.32 15.50
CA GLY A 659 -60.44 9.34 14.66
C GLY A 659 -59.97 10.81 14.73
N SER A 660 -60.37 11.56 13.68
CA SER A 660 -60.30 13.02 13.49
C SER A 660 -58.96 13.69 13.07
N PHE A 661 -58.72 13.68 11.75
CA PHE A 661 -58.26 14.80 10.92
C PHE A 661 -57.15 15.79 11.40
N ASN A 662 -56.15 15.88 10.51
CA ASN A 662 -55.48 17.07 9.96
C ASN A 662 -54.07 17.48 10.46
N THR A 663 -53.17 17.56 9.45
CA THR A 663 -52.02 18.46 9.29
C THR A 663 -50.71 18.12 10.01
N PHE A 664 -49.66 17.95 9.18
CA PHE A 664 -48.23 18.23 9.39
C PHE A 664 -47.83 18.93 10.71
N LEU A 665 -46.79 18.40 11.38
CA LEU A 665 -45.46 19.04 11.38
C LEU A 665 -44.38 18.04 11.89
N ILE A 666 -43.17 18.10 11.34
CA ILE A 666 -41.97 17.39 11.83
C ILE A 666 -41.45 18.07 13.10
N MET A 667 -40.99 17.30 14.09
CA MET A 667 -40.08 17.83 15.10
C MET A 667 -39.19 16.72 15.68
N LEU A 668 -37.91 16.70 15.31
CA LEU A 668 -36.89 16.01 16.06
C LEU A 668 -36.79 16.63 17.47
N LEU A 669 -36.59 15.78 18.48
CA LEU A 669 -36.03 16.16 19.77
C LEU A 669 -35.09 15.04 20.22
N GLY A 670 -33.82 15.13 19.84
CA GLY A 670 -32.78 14.23 20.36
C GLY A 670 -32.51 14.50 21.85
N THR A 671 -31.99 13.51 22.57
CA THR A 671 -31.22 13.75 23.81
C THR A 671 -30.34 12.57 24.20
N LEU A 672 -29.04 12.75 24.02
CA LEU A 672 -27.92 12.26 24.84
C LEU A 672 -28.22 11.17 25.90
N GLY A 673 -27.76 9.95 25.65
CA GLY A 673 -26.44 9.52 26.13
C GLY A 673 -26.29 8.68 27.41
N ILE A 674 -25.08 8.08 27.50
CA ILE A 674 -24.29 7.75 28.71
C ILE A 674 -24.56 6.40 29.45
N ARG A 675 -23.53 5.54 29.43
CA ARG A 675 -23.16 4.45 30.38
C ARG A 675 -24.12 3.24 30.58
N GLY A 676 -23.76 2.11 29.96
CA GLY A 676 -22.88 1.09 30.55
C GLY A 676 -23.16 0.46 31.95
N LEU A 677 -22.72 -0.80 32.08
CA LEU A 677 -22.46 -1.60 33.31
C LEU A 677 -23.57 -2.51 33.90
N PHE A 678 -23.40 -3.82 33.65
CA PHE A 678 -23.71 -5.00 34.51
C PHE A 678 -24.86 -5.00 35.56
N ALA A 679 -25.74 -6.02 35.42
CA ALA A 679 -25.94 -7.13 36.38
C ALA A 679 -27.37 -7.49 36.89
N ARG A 680 -27.71 -8.78 36.68
CA ARG A 680 -28.36 -9.72 37.61
C ARG A 680 -29.88 -9.62 37.93
N ARG A 681 -30.55 -10.68 37.44
CA ARG A 681 -31.35 -11.71 38.18
C ARG A 681 -32.88 -11.62 38.24
N LYS A 682 -33.46 -12.71 37.69
CA LYS A 682 -34.62 -13.51 38.18
C LYS A 682 -36.02 -12.89 38.12
N LEU A 683 -36.91 -13.61 37.43
CA LEU A 683 -37.92 -14.42 38.13
C LEU A 683 -38.33 -15.68 37.34
N ARG A 684 -39.00 -16.60 38.06
CA ARG A 684 -39.45 -17.95 37.65
C ARG A 684 -40.38 -17.90 36.42
N ALA A 685 -40.30 -18.79 35.42
CA ALA A 685 -40.35 -20.26 35.42
C ALA A 685 -41.72 -20.87 35.81
N ASN A 686 -42.41 -21.48 34.83
CA ASN A 686 -43.08 -22.79 34.98
C ASN A 686 -43.63 -23.33 33.65
N ASN A 687 -43.44 -24.64 33.44
CA ASN A 687 -44.26 -25.66 32.75
C ASN A 687 -45.53 -25.16 32.00
N THR A 688 -45.84 -25.63 30.80
CA THR A 688 -46.01 -27.04 30.38
C THR A 688 -45.94 -27.19 28.84
N LYS A 689 -45.70 -28.38 28.25
CA LYS A 689 -45.78 -29.74 28.81
C LYS A 689 -44.82 -30.73 28.15
#